data_AF-A0A8H7B8J6-F1
#
_entry.id   AF-A0A8H7B8J6-F1
#
_cell.length_a   1.000
_cell.length_b   1.000
_cell.length_c   1.000
_cell.angle_alpha   90.00
_cell.angle_beta   90.00
_cell.angle_gamma   90.00
#
_symmetry.space_group_name_H-M   'P 1'
#
loop_
_entity.id
_entity.type
_entity.pdbx_description
1 polymer ?
#
loop_
_entity_poly.entity_id
_entity_poly.type
_entity_poly.pdbx_seq_one_letter_code
_entity_poly.pdbx_strand_id
1 'polypeptide(L)'
;MENLGRGIVAVRAQNDSAFISWRLLGLDPEDIAFNIYRSTDGANATRLNPEPVTGGTNYLDSGPDLSQSNEYWADTKQEPLIRVPIRSGDQIKYVWVGDLDGSGEYGYLVDRHGVQQSFEAYRSNGEFLWEAGMGPNSKNQNNIEPGSAAIDVGHWDGLTVYDLDSDGFAEVIVRIANGVVFGDGAIFDEGSNDDEQFIAVLDGQTGALRASISIPNDYIEHGPFAARLGIGYLDGTTPHIVGFMKNRRDDKVFNRIMAAWTFDGIRLNQKWIWDDQNAGAGSDGHNTRILDVDGDGVDEVGEIMFLLEGNGTMRYSLTDSGIGHGDRWQVAKIDPERSGLQGYGVQQDNPSKLWEYYYDARTGEVLWKHYGDAVGDIGRGMIGDIDPNHPGMESWSAGGNGLYNAPSNSSITNSSELAPWAHLGLWWDGDDTMELYNDGKVEKWNPEAPTTSSSLPRLFRISDYGAVNPGDPNPAFLGDIFGDWREEVVTTNEDMSELIIFTTDQPTKRRLYTLAHNPNYRNGMTLKGYLQNAHVDYFIGNGMETPPQPNIRFTIKTDPSLRSPATYSIRIYTRFRRPSRGRASCSQNCASPSSPRDTRMTWSRTKCLGTGTALMERSEPCRLYSVMQIYIRYMHIAFSLLLSSVPQTSAAQDGLRPERVASPQLKNIHAEDFESLDKRQSNGTENSPVFFRDNNVWYRDSNGREVQMSTTGTEDSPFSNITYPSPGNEFVVVFQSTPAQDHIVYEVESSPYDQLQPRLHQFQYLKPGDNVTIDRPRMFDLTNKREVATDNTLFENPYQIYSLDGGWNVEGTEFRFIYNQRGHQVVRIVGMSTNGRVRALVEEKSDTFVDYSQKLYYKELKSSNSSELIWASERDGWNHLYLYDMESGKVKNQITEGEWVVRSVDYVDEMKRQIWIKVLGAVSGQDPYYAHLARVNFDGSDFKILTEGDGDHSWSFNDDRSTFTDTWSRMDMAEKTVTRDAETGNKTADVYEGNLDSLLWPIPERFAAPGRDNSTLIYGLVFRPYQMDNSTKYPVIEKIYAGPHDFFVPKAYMSHDEAHRIANQGFVVVLIDGMGTNWRSKAFHNVCHKNLKDAGFPDRIAWMKAAASTRPWMDISRVGVYGGSAGGQNAMSALLFHNDFYSVAAADCGCHDNRMDKLWWNEAWMGYPVDQSYEDSSNVVNAGKLKGSLLLTVGELDTNVDPASTMQVVNALTQADKDFDLVVIPGGEHGVATTNSYALRRTKDFLYRKLKGTEPPKSWF
;
A
#
# COMPACT_ATOMS: atom_id res chain seq x y z
N MET A 1 -4.58 8.81 7.99
CA MET A 1 -6.00 8.49 7.74
C MET A 1 -6.06 7.64 6.49
N GLU A 2 -6.71 6.48 6.55
CA GLU A 2 -6.75 5.50 5.46
C GLU A 2 -7.33 6.06 4.16
N ASN A 3 -6.83 5.56 3.03
CA ASN A 3 -7.18 6.02 1.68
C ASN A 3 -8.41 5.29 1.13
N LEU A 4 -9.59 5.62 1.66
CA LEU A 4 -10.82 4.91 1.30
C LEU A 4 -11.33 5.21 -0.12
N GLY A 5 -11.75 4.14 -0.79
CA GLY A 5 -12.55 4.10 -2.01
C GLY A 5 -14.03 4.42 -1.74
N ARG A 6 -14.90 4.10 -2.70
CA ARG A 6 -16.30 4.55 -2.68
C ARG A 6 -17.25 3.68 -1.86
N GLY A 7 -16.89 2.46 -1.48
CA GLY A 7 -17.75 1.60 -0.67
C GLY A 7 -19.13 1.42 -1.28
N ILE A 8 -19.20 1.24 -2.61
CA ILE A 8 -20.49 1.15 -3.29
C ILE A 8 -21.17 -0.13 -2.85
N VAL A 9 -22.30 -0.01 -2.17
CA VAL A 9 -23.17 -1.13 -1.81
C VAL A 9 -24.50 -1.02 -2.53
N ALA A 10 -25.14 -2.14 -2.79
CA ALA A 10 -26.56 -2.18 -3.08
C ALA A 10 -27.27 -3.15 -2.13
N VAL A 11 -28.57 -2.98 -1.93
CA VAL A 11 -29.44 -3.97 -1.26
C VAL A 11 -30.83 -3.93 -1.89
N ARG A 12 -31.65 -4.96 -1.66
CA ARG A 12 -32.99 -5.00 -2.23
C ARG A 12 -33.98 -4.24 -1.32
N ALA A 13 -34.37 -3.04 -1.74
CA ALA A 13 -35.42 -2.27 -1.07
C ALA A 13 -36.84 -2.83 -1.28
N GLN A 14 -37.20 -3.28 -2.50
CA GLN A 14 -38.52 -3.86 -2.79
C GLN A 14 -38.44 -5.04 -3.77
N ASN A 15 -39.56 -5.71 -4.03
CA ASN A 15 -39.60 -6.90 -4.89
C ASN A 15 -38.99 -6.69 -6.29
N ASP A 16 -39.03 -5.45 -6.80
CA ASP A 16 -38.64 -4.99 -8.13
C ASP A 16 -37.65 -3.81 -8.10
N SER A 17 -37.02 -3.50 -6.96
CA SER A 17 -36.04 -2.40 -6.87
C SER A 17 -34.83 -2.68 -5.99
N ALA A 18 -33.70 -2.06 -6.36
CA ALA A 18 -32.45 -2.06 -5.61
C ALA A 18 -32.16 -0.64 -5.10
N PHE A 19 -31.79 -0.55 -3.83
CA PHE A 19 -31.21 0.65 -3.23
C PHE A 19 -29.68 0.57 -3.37
N ILE A 20 -29.03 1.69 -3.68
CA ILE A 20 -27.58 1.81 -3.87
C ILE A 20 -27.10 3.00 -3.03
N SER A 21 -26.02 2.86 -2.27
CA SER A 21 -25.36 3.95 -1.54
C SER A 21 -23.83 3.89 -1.68
N TRP A 22 -23.15 5.03 -1.45
CA TRP A 22 -21.70 5.16 -1.61
C TRP A 22 -21.12 6.32 -0.78
N ARG A 23 -19.84 6.23 -0.44
CA ARG A 23 -19.15 7.17 0.45
C ARG A 23 -18.93 8.51 -0.25
N LEU A 24 -19.27 9.60 0.45
CA LEU A 24 -18.71 10.93 0.18
C LEU A 24 -17.39 11.04 0.96
N LEU A 25 -16.27 11.23 0.26
CA LEU A 25 -14.93 11.16 0.87
C LEU A 25 -14.52 12.53 1.39
N GLY A 26 -13.80 12.58 2.51
CA GLY A 26 -13.42 13.85 3.17
C GLY A 26 -12.56 14.77 2.30
N LEU A 27 -11.98 14.28 1.20
CA LEU A 27 -11.22 15.04 0.21
C LEU A 27 -11.98 15.33 -1.10
N ASP A 28 -13.28 15.06 -1.15
CA ASP A 28 -14.12 15.41 -2.30
C ASP A 28 -14.49 16.89 -2.33
N PRO A 29 -14.61 17.52 -3.52
CA PRO A 29 -15.22 18.84 -3.66
C PRO A 29 -16.65 18.86 -3.11
N GLU A 30 -17.02 19.94 -2.41
CA GLU A 30 -18.36 20.13 -1.85
C GLU A 30 -19.48 19.97 -2.89
N ASP A 31 -19.22 20.36 -4.15
CA ASP A 31 -20.17 20.35 -5.27
C ASP A 31 -20.16 19.05 -6.11
N ILE A 32 -19.44 18.00 -5.68
CA ILE A 32 -19.32 16.75 -6.45
C ILE A 32 -20.68 16.09 -6.74
N ALA A 33 -20.92 15.73 -7.99
CA ALA A 33 -22.17 15.13 -8.44
C ALA A 33 -21.96 13.74 -9.09
N PHE A 34 -22.88 12.81 -8.86
CA PHE A 34 -22.71 11.40 -9.22
C PHE A 34 -23.64 10.95 -10.36
N ASN A 35 -23.14 10.07 -11.23
CA ASN A 35 -23.95 9.35 -12.22
C ASN A 35 -23.88 7.85 -11.94
N ILE A 36 -25.04 7.20 -11.97
CA ILE A 36 -25.23 5.80 -11.54
C ILE A 36 -25.56 4.98 -12.79
N TYR A 37 -24.90 3.83 -12.98
CA TYR A 37 -24.96 3.03 -14.21
C TYR A 37 -25.17 1.55 -13.92
N ARG A 38 -26.11 0.89 -14.62
CA ARG A 38 -26.39 -0.56 -14.51
C ARG A 38 -25.86 -1.33 -15.70
N SER A 39 -25.09 -2.38 -15.47
CA SER A 39 -24.91 -3.47 -16.46
C SER A 39 -25.86 -4.63 -16.13
N THR A 40 -26.40 -5.30 -17.15
CA THR A 40 -27.32 -6.45 -17.01
C THR A 40 -26.83 -7.57 -17.93
N ASP A 41 -26.60 -8.76 -17.40
CA ASP A 41 -26.00 -9.93 -18.07
C ASP A 41 -24.68 -9.62 -18.81
N GLY A 42 -23.89 -8.67 -18.29
CA GLY A 42 -22.65 -8.19 -18.92
C GLY A 42 -22.86 -7.31 -20.16
N ALA A 43 -24.08 -6.83 -20.39
CA ALA A 43 -24.38 -5.83 -21.41
C ALA A 43 -23.90 -4.42 -21.00
N ASN A 44 -23.78 -3.53 -21.98
CA ASN A 44 -23.29 -2.16 -21.78
C ASN A 44 -24.02 -1.42 -20.66
N ALA A 45 -23.23 -0.75 -19.81
CA ALA A 45 -23.74 -0.02 -18.66
C ALA A 45 -24.70 1.13 -19.06
N THR A 46 -25.93 1.08 -18.57
CA THR A 46 -27.00 2.04 -18.82
C THR A 46 -27.11 3.01 -17.65
N ARG A 47 -26.97 4.31 -17.90
CA ARG A 47 -27.17 5.36 -16.89
C ARG A 47 -28.62 5.32 -16.39
N LEU A 48 -28.82 5.23 -15.08
CA LEU A 48 -30.14 5.19 -14.46
C LEU A 48 -30.71 6.59 -14.20
N ASN A 49 -29.87 7.50 -13.70
CA ASN A 49 -30.30 8.83 -13.28
C ASN A 49 -30.38 9.77 -14.49
N PRO A 50 -31.47 10.54 -14.68
CA PRO A 50 -31.56 11.50 -15.78
C PRO A 50 -30.61 12.69 -15.57
N GLU A 51 -30.48 13.17 -14.33
CA GLU A 51 -29.62 14.28 -13.92
C GLU A 51 -28.64 13.82 -12.82
N PRO A 52 -27.39 14.35 -12.75
CA PRO A 52 -26.42 13.97 -11.73
C PRO A 52 -26.94 14.14 -10.29
N VAL A 53 -26.69 13.16 -9.44
CA VAL A 53 -27.11 13.14 -8.04
C VAL A 53 -26.22 14.07 -7.22
N THR A 54 -26.82 15.14 -6.69
CA THR A 54 -26.20 16.18 -5.87
C THR A 54 -26.71 16.21 -4.42
N GLY A 55 -27.78 15.46 -4.11
CA GLY A 55 -28.29 15.29 -2.76
C GLY A 55 -27.50 14.24 -1.96
N GLY A 56 -28.19 13.45 -1.14
CA GLY A 56 -27.60 12.29 -0.46
C GLY A 56 -26.91 11.33 -1.46
N THR A 57 -25.86 10.64 -1.00
CA THR A 57 -25.08 9.71 -1.82
C THR A 57 -25.72 8.33 -1.91
N ASN A 58 -26.98 8.34 -2.36
CA ASN A 58 -27.77 7.14 -2.59
C ASN A 58 -28.71 7.27 -3.80
N TYR A 59 -29.20 6.12 -4.29
CA TYR A 59 -30.08 6.02 -5.45
C TYR A 59 -31.00 4.79 -5.34
N LEU A 60 -32.22 4.89 -5.87
CA LEU A 60 -33.18 3.77 -5.94
C LEU A 60 -33.43 3.39 -7.41
N ASP A 61 -32.98 2.20 -7.82
CA ASP A 61 -33.23 1.63 -9.13
C ASP A 61 -34.54 0.85 -9.16
N SER A 62 -35.56 1.40 -9.83
CA SER A 62 -36.90 0.79 -9.96
C SER A 62 -37.13 0.07 -11.29
N GLY A 63 -36.06 -0.29 -12.04
CA GLY A 63 -36.17 -0.97 -13.34
C GLY A 63 -35.27 -2.19 -13.60
N PRO A 64 -34.70 -2.94 -12.64
CA PRO A 64 -33.90 -4.14 -12.92
C PRO A 64 -34.77 -5.39 -13.13
N ASP A 65 -34.41 -6.27 -14.08
CA ASP A 65 -34.95 -7.64 -14.12
C ASP A 65 -34.17 -8.51 -13.15
N LEU A 66 -34.70 -8.66 -11.94
CA LEU A 66 -34.07 -9.41 -10.84
C LEU A 66 -34.09 -10.94 -11.02
N SER A 67 -34.43 -11.44 -12.22
CA SER A 67 -34.26 -12.84 -12.63
C SER A 67 -33.07 -13.07 -13.59
N GLN A 68 -32.49 -11.99 -14.10
CA GLN A 68 -31.26 -11.97 -14.91
C GLN A 68 -30.05 -11.57 -14.02
N SER A 69 -28.81 -11.79 -14.48
CA SER A 69 -27.66 -11.23 -13.78
C SER A 69 -27.69 -9.71 -13.95
N ASN A 70 -27.46 -8.96 -12.90
CA ASN A 70 -27.29 -7.51 -12.97
C ASN A 70 -26.01 -7.16 -12.23
N GLU A 71 -25.10 -6.42 -12.86
CA GLU A 71 -23.93 -5.87 -12.18
C GLU A 71 -24.39 -4.66 -11.35
N TYR A 72 -24.87 -5.00 -10.15
CA TYR A 72 -25.06 -4.18 -8.95
C TYR A 72 -24.86 -5.05 -7.71
N TRP A 73 -24.57 -4.43 -6.55
CA TRP A 73 -23.94 -5.14 -5.44
C TRP A 73 -24.89 -5.74 -4.36
N ALA A 74 -25.75 -6.75 -4.64
CA ALA A 74 -26.26 -7.69 -3.59
C ALA A 74 -27.09 -8.89 -4.12
N ASP A 75 -27.31 -9.93 -3.28
CA ASP A 75 -28.07 -11.16 -3.59
C ASP A 75 -29.39 -11.33 -2.78
N THR A 76 -30.34 -12.09 -3.37
CA THR A 76 -31.64 -12.64 -2.89
C THR A 76 -32.51 -11.95 -1.83
N LYS A 77 -33.81 -11.84 -2.16
CA LYS A 77 -34.94 -11.43 -1.28
C LYS A 77 -34.80 -10.01 -0.70
N GLN A 78 -35.82 -9.56 0.02
CA GLN A 78 -35.89 -8.23 0.63
C GLN A 78 -35.10 -8.28 1.96
N GLU A 79 -33.77 -8.29 1.82
CA GLU A 79 -32.81 -8.41 2.92
C GLU A 79 -31.89 -7.16 2.89
N PRO A 80 -31.88 -6.32 3.94
CA PRO A 80 -31.04 -5.12 4.03
C PRO A 80 -29.64 -5.51 4.53
N LEU A 81 -28.95 -6.37 3.77
CA LEU A 81 -27.67 -6.96 4.18
C LEU A 81 -26.81 -7.45 3.01
N ILE A 82 -25.52 -7.63 3.29
CA ILE A 82 -24.54 -8.38 2.51
C ILE A 82 -24.14 -9.65 3.30
N ARG A 83 -23.77 -10.72 2.58
CA ARG A 83 -23.18 -11.94 3.16
C ARG A 83 -21.76 -12.12 2.64
N VAL A 84 -20.79 -12.12 3.53
CA VAL A 84 -19.37 -12.32 3.22
C VAL A 84 -18.96 -13.71 3.72
N PRO A 85 -18.61 -14.67 2.84
CA PRO A 85 -18.18 -15.99 3.29
C PRO A 85 -16.83 -15.90 4.00
N ILE A 86 -16.69 -16.63 5.10
CA ILE A 86 -15.41 -16.79 5.82
C ILE A 86 -15.16 -18.29 6.05
N ARG A 87 -14.02 -18.67 6.63
CA ARG A 87 -13.80 -20.07 7.01
C ARG A 87 -14.75 -20.40 8.17
N SER A 88 -15.26 -21.63 8.23
CA SER A 88 -15.93 -22.11 9.45
C SER A 88 -14.87 -22.45 10.49
N GLY A 89 -15.05 -22.01 11.72
CA GLY A 89 -14.07 -22.13 12.79
C GLY A 89 -14.70 -21.98 14.17
N ASP A 90 -13.86 -21.70 15.16
CA ASP A 90 -14.32 -21.42 16.53
C ASP A 90 -15.12 -20.12 16.63
N GLN A 91 -15.69 -19.88 17.81
CA GLN A 91 -16.52 -18.70 18.10
C GLN A 91 -15.78 -17.41 17.77
N ILE A 92 -16.47 -16.50 17.09
CA ILE A 92 -16.07 -15.10 16.86
C ILE A 92 -16.66 -14.28 18.01
N LYS A 93 -16.07 -13.13 18.33
CA LYS A 93 -16.63 -12.13 19.23
C LYS A 93 -16.51 -10.72 18.65
N TYR A 94 -15.37 -10.36 18.08
CA TYR A 94 -15.15 -9.07 17.42
C TYR A 94 -14.66 -9.21 15.99
N VAL A 95 -14.95 -8.18 15.20
CA VAL A 95 -14.36 -7.95 13.89
C VAL A 95 -13.73 -6.56 13.89
N TRP A 96 -12.57 -6.42 13.27
CA TRP A 96 -11.92 -5.13 12.98
C TRP A 96 -11.91 -4.92 11.47
N VAL A 97 -11.85 -3.66 11.07
CA VAL A 97 -11.91 -3.23 9.67
C VAL A 97 -10.76 -2.28 9.36
N GLY A 98 -10.18 -2.46 8.17
CA GLY A 98 -9.08 -1.67 7.65
C GLY A 98 -8.75 -2.10 6.22
N ASP A 99 -8.09 -1.23 5.46
CA ASP A 99 -7.68 -1.53 4.08
C ASP A 99 -6.45 -2.45 4.03
N LEU A 100 -6.63 -3.71 4.44
CA LEU A 100 -5.56 -4.72 4.57
C LEU A 100 -4.82 -5.00 3.25
N ASP A 101 -5.39 -4.66 2.10
CA ASP A 101 -4.89 -5.00 0.77
C ASP A 101 -4.70 -3.82 -0.19
N GLY A 102 -4.82 -2.58 0.32
CA GLY A 102 -4.62 -1.34 -0.44
C GLY A 102 -5.61 -1.13 -1.58
N SER A 103 -6.81 -1.71 -1.46
CA SER A 103 -7.87 -1.64 -2.47
C SER A 103 -8.78 -0.42 -2.32
N GLY A 104 -8.67 0.31 -1.21
CA GLY A 104 -9.60 1.34 -0.78
C GLY A 104 -10.89 0.79 -0.17
N GLU A 105 -11.04 -0.53 0.00
CA GLU A 105 -12.23 -1.13 0.60
C GLU A 105 -11.86 -1.96 1.82
N TYR A 106 -12.57 -1.75 2.92
CA TYR A 106 -12.27 -2.43 4.17
C TYR A 106 -12.34 -3.95 4.06
N GLY A 107 -11.21 -4.59 4.35
CA GLY A 107 -11.15 -6.01 4.71
C GLY A 107 -11.63 -6.24 6.14
N TYR A 108 -11.65 -7.51 6.54
CA TYR A 108 -12.11 -7.95 7.86
C TYR A 108 -11.03 -8.75 8.55
N LEU A 109 -10.68 -8.33 9.76
CA LEU A 109 -9.92 -9.15 10.71
C LEU A 109 -10.90 -9.77 11.69
N VAL A 110 -10.84 -11.09 11.88
CA VAL A 110 -11.84 -11.89 12.61
C VAL A 110 -11.14 -12.67 13.72
N ASP A 111 -11.57 -12.53 14.98
CA ASP A 111 -11.04 -13.33 16.09
C ASP A 111 -11.63 -14.75 16.12
N ARG A 112 -10.90 -15.69 16.75
CA ARG A 112 -11.31 -17.09 16.92
C ARG A 112 -11.01 -17.59 18.32
N HIS A 113 -12.07 -17.98 19.03
CA HIS A 113 -12.08 -18.30 20.46
C HIS A 113 -11.99 -19.81 20.69
N GLY A 114 -10.98 -20.45 20.11
CA GLY A 114 -10.71 -21.86 20.34
C GLY A 114 -10.14 -22.16 21.73
N VAL A 115 -9.67 -23.40 21.92
CA VAL A 115 -8.91 -23.79 23.12
C VAL A 115 -7.60 -22.99 23.24
N GLN A 116 -7.03 -22.66 22.08
CA GLN A 116 -6.08 -21.57 21.84
C GLN A 116 -6.79 -20.60 20.90
N GLN A 117 -6.46 -19.32 21.00
CA GLN A 117 -7.06 -18.28 20.17
C GLN A 117 -6.26 -18.12 18.88
N SER A 118 -6.92 -17.69 17.82
CA SER A 118 -6.29 -17.21 16.60
C SER A 118 -7.06 -16.02 16.06
N PHE A 119 -6.54 -15.38 15.01
CA PHE A 119 -7.30 -14.43 14.23
C PHE A 119 -6.98 -14.58 12.74
N GLU A 120 -7.96 -14.26 11.90
CA GLU A 120 -7.96 -14.49 10.46
C GLU A 120 -8.19 -13.18 9.71
N ALA A 121 -7.41 -12.95 8.66
CA ALA A 121 -7.57 -11.81 7.77
C ALA A 121 -8.31 -12.18 6.48
N TYR A 122 -9.23 -11.31 6.05
CA TYR A 122 -10.04 -11.46 4.84
C TYR A 122 -10.10 -10.15 4.05
N ARG A 123 -10.11 -10.25 2.71
CA ARG A 123 -10.49 -9.12 1.84
C ARG A 123 -11.98 -8.79 1.99
N SER A 124 -12.39 -7.61 1.52
CA SER A 124 -13.78 -7.11 1.54
C SER A 124 -14.82 -8.06 0.91
N ASN A 125 -14.39 -8.98 0.04
CA ASN A 125 -15.21 -10.00 -0.63
C ASN A 125 -15.28 -11.37 0.10
N GLY A 126 -14.56 -11.55 1.21
CA GLY A 126 -14.47 -12.82 1.95
C GLY A 126 -13.33 -13.76 1.50
N GLU A 127 -12.44 -13.31 0.62
CA GLU A 127 -11.22 -14.05 0.29
C GLU A 127 -10.27 -14.08 1.49
N PHE A 128 -9.93 -15.29 1.94
CA PHE A 128 -8.99 -15.51 3.05
C PHE A 128 -7.57 -15.13 2.64
N LEU A 129 -6.92 -14.31 3.48
CA LEU A 129 -5.52 -13.91 3.32
C LEU A 129 -4.60 -14.83 4.13
N TRP A 130 -4.72 -14.79 5.46
CA TRP A 130 -3.83 -15.49 6.40
C TRP A 130 -4.47 -15.65 7.78
N GLU A 131 -3.84 -16.46 8.65
CA GLU A 131 -4.24 -16.67 10.06
C GLU A 131 -3.00 -16.57 10.95
N ALA A 132 -3.12 -15.87 12.08
CA ALA A 132 -2.12 -15.89 13.15
C ALA A 132 -2.67 -16.66 14.36
N GLY A 133 -1.94 -17.70 14.78
CA GLY A 133 -2.29 -18.53 15.93
C GLY A 133 -1.61 -18.04 17.20
N MET A 134 -2.35 -17.71 18.25
CA MET A 134 -1.80 -17.05 19.44
C MET A 134 -1.07 -17.99 20.42
N GLY A 135 -0.89 -19.25 20.03
CA GLY A 135 -0.03 -20.19 20.75
C GLY A 135 -0.61 -20.74 22.07
N PRO A 136 0.20 -21.46 22.86
CA PRO A 136 -0.23 -22.03 24.14
C PRO A 136 -0.60 -20.97 25.19
N ASN A 137 0.02 -19.79 25.07
CA ASN A 137 -0.07 -18.70 26.04
C ASN A 137 -1.31 -17.80 25.83
N SER A 138 -2.15 -18.09 24.84
CA SER A 138 -3.42 -17.38 24.61
C SER A 138 -4.62 -17.96 25.35
N LYS A 139 -4.43 -19.05 26.12
CA LYS A 139 -5.54 -19.82 26.67
C LYS A 139 -6.37 -18.98 27.65
N ASN A 140 -7.70 -18.98 27.46
CA ASN A 140 -8.63 -18.32 28.37
C ASN A 140 -8.53 -18.90 29.79
N GLN A 141 -8.10 -18.06 30.74
CA GLN A 141 -8.12 -18.36 32.18
C GLN A 141 -9.30 -17.65 32.85
N ASN A 142 -9.26 -16.31 32.95
CA ASN A 142 -10.36 -15.48 33.44
C ASN A 142 -10.21 -13.99 33.02
N ASN A 143 -11.24 -13.16 33.28
CA ASN A 143 -11.28 -11.73 32.89
C ASN A 143 -10.32 -10.80 33.67
N ILE A 144 -9.50 -11.28 34.62
CA ILE A 144 -8.57 -10.44 35.42
C ILE A 144 -7.11 -10.92 35.37
N GLU A 145 -6.88 -12.16 34.92
CA GLU A 145 -5.61 -12.81 34.67
C GLU A 145 -5.71 -13.54 33.31
N PRO A 146 -5.66 -12.82 32.17
CA PRO A 146 -5.74 -13.47 30.85
C PRO A 146 -4.45 -14.24 30.55
N GLY A 147 -4.45 -15.00 29.45
CA GLY A 147 -3.18 -15.47 28.87
C GLY A 147 -2.31 -14.30 28.40
N SER A 148 -0.98 -14.43 28.53
CA SER A 148 -0.01 -13.41 28.10
C SER A 148 -0.10 -13.07 26.60
N ALA A 149 -0.61 -14.00 25.79
CA ALA A 149 -0.95 -13.83 24.36
C ALA A 149 -2.46 -13.95 24.05
N ALA A 150 -3.37 -13.88 25.04
CA ALA A 150 -4.81 -13.94 24.74
C ALA A 150 -5.24 -12.64 24.06
N ILE A 151 -5.96 -12.72 22.93
CA ILE A 151 -6.50 -11.56 22.20
C ILE A 151 -7.49 -10.86 23.10
N ASP A 152 -8.58 -11.52 23.44
CA ASP A 152 -9.57 -10.98 24.35
C ASP A 152 -10.06 -12.01 25.37
N VAL A 153 -10.41 -11.52 26.55
CA VAL A 153 -11.10 -12.28 27.60
C VAL A 153 -12.06 -11.31 28.29
N GLY A 154 -13.36 -11.52 28.20
CA GLY A 154 -14.34 -10.62 28.80
C GLY A 154 -14.46 -9.26 28.09
N HIS A 155 -13.77 -8.22 28.58
CA HIS A 155 -13.88 -6.84 28.08
C HIS A 155 -12.52 -6.25 27.66
N TRP A 156 -11.55 -7.12 27.43
CA TRP A 156 -10.24 -6.79 26.87
C TRP A 156 -10.25 -6.90 25.35
N ASP A 157 -9.25 -6.30 24.71
CA ASP A 157 -8.98 -6.39 23.29
C ASP A 157 -7.49 -6.12 23.02
N GLY A 158 -6.72 -7.19 22.79
CA GLY A 158 -5.32 -7.13 22.44
C GLY A 158 -5.03 -6.93 20.95
N LEU A 159 -6.01 -6.54 20.13
CA LEU A 159 -5.90 -6.47 18.67
C LEU A 159 -6.51 -5.15 18.14
N THR A 160 -5.93 -4.58 17.09
CA THR A 160 -6.58 -3.52 16.30
C THR A 160 -5.98 -3.42 14.90
N VAL A 161 -6.58 -2.62 14.02
CA VAL A 161 -6.21 -2.50 12.60
C VAL A 161 -6.20 -1.03 12.18
N TYR A 162 -5.10 -0.59 11.57
CA TYR A 162 -4.93 0.79 11.08
C TYR A 162 -3.72 0.92 10.15
N ASP A 163 -3.80 1.82 9.17
CA ASP A 163 -2.66 2.25 8.35
C ASP A 163 -1.76 3.22 9.16
N LEU A 164 -0.68 2.68 9.74
CA LEU A 164 0.18 3.39 10.69
C LEU A 164 1.30 4.19 10.01
N ASP A 165 1.89 3.65 8.95
CA ASP A 165 2.97 4.33 8.21
C ASP A 165 2.46 5.14 6.99
N SER A 166 1.17 5.03 6.68
CA SER A 166 0.47 5.71 5.58
C SER A 166 0.93 5.29 4.19
N ASP A 167 1.43 4.06 4.04
CA ASP A 167 1.77 3.46 2.74
C ASP A 167 0.54 3.07 1.90
N GLY A 168 -0.65 3.09 2.51
CA GLY A 168 -1.92 2.75 1.89
C GLY A 168 -2.43 1.34 2.23
N PHE A 169 -1.70 0.58 3.05
CA PHE A 169 -2.11 -0.72 3.57
C PHE A 169 -2.32 -0.63 5.09
N ALA A 170 -3.38 -1.24 5.62
CA ALA A 170 -3.61 -1.25 7.05
C ALA A 170 -2.78 -2.35 7.76
N GLU A 171 -1.95 -1.97 8.74
CA GLU A 171 -1.31 -2.90 9.66
C GLU A 171 -2.31 -3.58 10.59
N VAL A 172 -1.92 -4.75 11.09
CA VAL A 172 -2.55 -5.40 12.24
C VAL A 172 -1.67 -5.22 13.47
N ILE A 173 -2.22 -4.62 14.53
CA ILE A 173 -1.52 -4.33 15.77
C ILE A 173 -2.00 -5.29 16.84
N VAL A 174 -1.09 -6.03 17.47
CA VAL A 174 -1.45 -7.14 18.38
C VAL A 174 -0.54 -7.23 19.61
N ARG A 175 -1.11 -7.55 20.78
CA ARG A 175 -0.37 -7.96 21.97
C ARG A 175 0.03 -9.43 21.87
N ILE A 176 1.32 -9.72 21.93
CA ILE A 176 1.89 -11.07 21.80
C ILE A 176 2.74 -11.46 23.03
N ALA A 177 3.04 -12.76 23.12
CA ALA A 177 4.04 -13.36 24.02
C ALA A 177 4.64 -14.57 23.29
N ASN A 178 5.55 -15.33 23.93
CA ASN A 178 6.19 -16.48 23.28
C ASN A 178 5.16 -17.54 22.82
N GLY A 179 5.47 -18.20 21.72
CA GLY A 179 4.65 -19.25 21.10
C GLY A 179 3.55 -18.76 20.15
N VAL A 180 3.38 -17.46 19.95
CA VAL A 180 2.53 -16.92 18.86
C VAL A 180 3.13 -17.31 17.51
N VAL A 181 2.28 -17.71 16.57
CA VAL A 181 2.62 -18.10 15.19
C VAL A 181 1.97 -17.12 14.23
N PHE A 182 2.78 -16.43 13.42
CA PHE A 182 2.36 -15.40 12.48
C PHE A 182 1.84 -15.98 11.15
N GLY A 183 1.31 -15.13 10.28
CA GLY A 183 0.69 -15.54 9.00
C GLY A 183 1.67 -16.18 8.00
N ASP A 184 2.97 -15.88 8.13
CA ASP A 184 4.08 -16.50 7.40
C ASP A 184 4.57 -17.82 8.04
N GLY A 185 4.01 -18.21 9.18
CA GLY A 185 4.41 -19.38 9.97
C GLY A 185 5.58 -19.15 10.93
N ALA A 186 6.12 -17.93 11.01
CA ALA A 186 7.18 -17.60 11.98
C ALA A 186 6.64 -17.68 13.42
N ILE A 187 7.45 -18.17 14.35
CA ILE A 187 7.08 -18.32 15.77
C ILE A 187 7.82 -17.27 16.60
N PHE A 188 7.09 -16.51 17.41
CA PHE A 188 7.67 -15.56 18.36
C PHE A 188 8.25 -16.28 19.58
N ASP A 189 9.53 -16.05 19.89
CA ASP A 189 10.24 -16.64 21.03
C ASP A 189 11.33 -15.69 21.58
N GLU A 190 11.05 -14.38 21.60
CA GLU A 190 12.00 -13.34 22.03
C GLU A 190 11.85 -12.95 23.52
N GLY A 191 10.72 -13.28 24.15
CA GLY A 191 10.48 -13.04 25.57
C GLY A 191 11.37 -13.90 26.47
N SER A 192 11.78 -13.34 27.60
CA SER A 192 12.60 -14.04 28.60
C SER A 192 11.88 -15.20 29.29
N ASN A 193 10.55 -15.21 29.21
CA ASN A 193 9.64 -16.23 29.75
C ASN A 193 8.25 -16.11 29.08
N ASP A 194 7.40 -17.12 29.27
CA ASP A 194 6.06 -17.20 28.66
C ASP A 194 5.09 -16.06 29.07
N ASP A 195 5.33 -15.37 30.19
CA ASP A 195 4.47 -14.28 30.66
C ASP A 195 4.94 -12.89 30.17
N GLU A 196 6.15 -12.75 29.58
CA GLU A 196 6.62 -11.47 29.02
C GLU A 196 5.86 -11.11 27.74
N GLN A 197 5.45 -9.84 27.62
CA GLN A 197 4.49 -9.39 26.63
C GLN A 197 5.06 -8.28 25.76
N PHE A 198 4.63 -8.24 24.51
CA PHE A 198 5.08 -7.28 23.51
C PHE A 198 3.89 -6.68 22.77
N ILE A 199 4.01 -5.43 22.33
CA ILE A 199 3.19 -4.93 21.22
C ILE A 199 3.90 -5.30 19.93
N ALA A 200 3.16 -5.84 18.98
CA ALA A 200 3.64 -6.17 17.65
C ALA A 200 2.78 -5.50 16.58
N VAL A 201 3.42 -5.23 15.44
CA VAL A 201 2.82 -4.74 14.21
C VAL A 201 3.07 -5.79 13.13
N LEU A 202 2.00 -6.27 12.52
CA LEU A 202 2.02 -7.24 11.44
C LEU A 202 1.60 -6.59 10.13
N ASP A 203 2.15 -7.09 9.04
CA ASP A 203 1.76 -6.74 7.67
C ASP A 203 0.32 -7.20 7.38
N GLY A 204 -0.54 -6.29 6.87
CA GLY A 204 -1.95 -6.57 6.64
C GLY A 204 -2.25 -7.63 5.58
N GLN A 205 -1.37 -7.80 4.59
CA GLN A 205 -1.56 -8.73 3.48
C GLN A 205 -1.05 -10.14 3.75
N THR A 206 -0.08 -10.29 4.64
CA THR A 206 0.65 -11.55 4.88
C THR A 206 0.61 -12.04 6.33
N GLY A 207 0.30 -11.16 7.29
CA GLY A 207 0.34 -11.46 8.72
C GLY A 207 1.73 -11.66 9.28
N ALA A 208 2.78 -11.34 8.52
CA ALA A 208 4.18 -11.43 8.95
C ALA A 208 4.53 -10.30 9.94
N LEU A 209 5.42 -10.58 10.89
CA LEU A 209 5.86 -9.60 11.88
C LEU A 209 6.72 -8.49 11.24
N ARG A 210 6.22 -7.24 11.21
CA ARG A 210 7.00 -6.07 10.79
C ARG A 210 7.88 -5.54 11.93
N ALA A 211 7.34 -5.41 13.15
CA ALA A 211 8.08 -4.95 14.33
C ALA A 211 7.44 -5.42 15.65
N SER A 212 8.26 -5.55 16.70
CA SER A 212 7.84 -5.81 18.08
C SER A 212 8.52 -4.84 19.06
N ILE A 213 7.91 -4.62 20.23
CA ILE A 213 8.55 -3.94 21.38
C ILE A 213 8.00 -4.52 22.70
N SER A 214 8.89 -4.82 23.65
CA SER A 214 8.50 -5.34 24.97
C SER A 214 7.68 -4.29 25.73
N ILE A 215 6.61 -4.73 26.41
CA ILE A 215 5.75 -3.91 27.25
C ILE A 215 6.38 -3.85 28.64
N PRO A 216 6.79 -2.67 29.15
CA PRO A 216 7.29 -2.55 30.51
C PRO A 216 6.22 -2.97 31.53
N ASN A 217 6.49 -4.05 32.26
CA ASN A 217 5.56 -4.62 33.23
C ASN A 217 6.26 -4.89 34.58
N ASP A 218 6.40 -3.84 35.38
CA ASP A 218 6.90 -3.91 36.76
C ASP A 218 5.94 -4.68 37.70
N TYR A 219 4.76 -5.08 37.22
CA TYR A 219 3.71 -5.78 37.96
C TYR A 219 3.53 -7.24 37.54
N ILE A 220 4.47 -7.82 36.78
CA ILE A 220 4.40 -9.18 36.23
C ILE A 220 4.26 -10.28 37.30
N GLU A 221 4.67 -10.01 38.54
CA GLU A 221 4.45 -10.90 39.69
C GLU A 221 2.96 -11.10 40.06
N HIS A 222 2.08 -10.28 39.48
CA HIS A 222 0.61 -10.38 39.57
C HIS A 222 -0.01 -10.88 38.26
N GLY A 223 0.78 -11.53 37.40
CA GLY A 223 0.37 -12.08 36.12
C GLY A 223 0.50 -11.09 34.95
N PRO A 224 0.31 -11.58 33.70
CA PRO A 224 0.35 -10.73 32.51
C PRO A 224 -0.79 -9.69 32.50
N PHE A 225 -0.54 -8.57 31.83
CA PHE A 225 -1.57 -7.57 31.56
C PHE A 225 -2.60 -8.07 30.54
N ALA A 226 -3.86 -7.81 30.85
CA ALA A 226 -4.90 -7.56 29.86
C ALA A 226 -4.64 -6.23 29.14
N ALA A 227 -5.03 -6.13 27.87
CA ALA A 227 -4.89 -4.90 27.07
C ALA A 227 -6.23 -4.46 26.45
N ARG A 228 -6.32 -3.17 26.11
CA ARG A 228 -7.19 -2.60 25.08
C ARG A 228 -6.32 -1.74 24.18
N LEU A 229 -6.30 -2.02 22.89
CA LEU A 229 -5.52 -1.28 21.89
C LEU A 229 -6.41 -0.35 21.07
N GLY A 230 -5.92 0.84 20.79
CA GLY A 230 -6.60 1.84 19.96
C GLY A 230 -5.61 2.77 19.29
N ILE A 231 -6.11 3.62 18.39
CA ILE A 231 -5.31 4.59 17.65
C ILE A 231 -5.73 6.02 18.01
N GLY A 232 -4.76 6.94 17.99
CA GLY A 232 -5.02 8.38 17.97
C GLY A 232 -3.83 9.22 17.52
N TYR A 233 -4.10 10.48 17.23
CA TYR A 233 -3.15 11.47 16.71
C TYR A 233 -2.62 12.34 17.86
N LEU A 234 -1.78 11.72 18.70
CA LEU A 234 -1.27 12.34 19.95
C LEU A 234 -0.24 13.47 19.75
N ASP A 235 0.14 13.74 18.50
CA ASP A 235 0.88 14.94 18.07
C ASP A 235 0.12 15.74 16.98
N GLY A 236 -1.16 15.41 16.77
CA GLY A 236 -2.04 15.94 15.74
C GLY A 236 -1.74 15.51 14.30
N THR A 237 -0.74 14.64 14.06
CA THR A 237 -0.30 14.31 12.69
C THR A 237 0.06 12.85 12.41
N THR A 238 0.63 12.14 13.37
CA THR A 238 1.06 10.73 13.23
C THR A 238 0.15 9.82 14.06
N PRO A 239 -0.33 8.69 13.49
CA PRO A 239 -1.11 7.72 14.26
C PRO A 239 -0.22 7.05 15.31
N HIS A 240 -0.69 7.05 16.55
CA HIS A 240 -0.07 6.39 17.69
C HIS A 240 -0.91 5.19 18.09
N ILE A 241 -0.25 4.06 18.34
CA ILE A 241 -0.84 2.93 19.07
C ILE A 241 -0.93 3.34 20.53
N VAL A 242 -2.13 3.28 21.10
CA VAL A 242 -2.40 3.55 22.51
C VAL A 242 -2.87 2.25 23.17
N GLY A 243 -2.14 1.80 24.18
CA GLY A 243 -2.48 0.63 24.98
C GLY A 243 -2.93 1.02 26.39
N PHE A 244 -4.17 0.72 26.74
CA PHE A 244 -4.59 0.60 28.15
C PHE A 244 -4.27 -0.82 28.61
N MET A 245 -3.50 -0.99 29.69
CA MET A 245 -3.07 -2.31 30.16
C MET A 245 -3.23 -2.46 31.68
N LYS A 246 -3.69 -3.63 32.13
CA LYS A 246 -3.87 -3.91 33.56
C LYS A 246 -3.85 -5.37 33.95
N ASN A 247 -3.44 -5.64 35.19
CA ASN A 247 -3.60 -6.92 35.89
C ASN A 247 -4.18 -6.66 37.29
N ARG A 248 -4.38 -7.73 38.08
CA ARG A 248 -5.02 -7.62 39.40
C ARG A 248 -4.24 -8.35 40.49
N ARG A 249 -4.16 -7.70 41.65
CA ARG A 249 -3.53 -8.23 42.87
C ARG A 249 -4.50 -9.10 43.66
N ASP A 250 -3.96 -9.98 44.52
CA ASP A 250 -4.73 -10.84 45.45
C ASP A 250 -5.74 -10.07 46.31
N ASP A 251 -5.42 -8.82 46.68
CA ASP A 251 -6.27 -7.92 47.46
C ASP A 251 -7.36 -7.20 46.63
N LYS A 252 -7.48 -7.58 45.35
CA LYS A 252 -8.41 -7.07 44.33
C LYS A 252 -8.13 -5.66 43.80
N VAL A 253 -7.01 -5.05 44.18
CA VAL A 253 -6.53 -3.79 43.58
C VAL A 253 -6.00 -4.07 42.17
N PHE A 254 -6.23 -3.16 41.23
CA PHE A 254 -5.66 -3.24 39.88
C PHE A 254 -4.32 -2.51 39.82
N ASN A 255 -3.36 -3.05 39.07
CA ASN A 255 -2.21 -2.27 38.59
C ASN A 255 -2.50 -1.87 37.15
N ARG A 256 -2.23 -0.62 36.78
CA ARG A 256 -2.63 -0.05 35.50
C ARG A 256 -1.54 0.83 34.93
N ILE A 257 -1.28 0.61 33.65
CA ILE A 257 -0.48 1.52 32.84
C ILE A 257 -1.25 1.90 31.57
N MET A 258 -1.01 3.10 31.08
CA MET A 258 -1.35 3.50 29.72
C MET A 258 -0.05 3.85 29.00
N ALA A 259 0.08 3.46 27.74
CA ALA A 259 1.29 3.67 26.97
C ALA A 259 0.97 4.05 25.53
N ALA A 260 1.87 4.81 24.91
CA ALA A 260 1.77 5.15 23.49
C ALA A 260 3.05 4.81 22.73
N TRP A 261 2.88 4.33 21.49
CA TRP A 261 3.96 4.02 20.55
C TRP A 261 3.64 4.56 19.16
N THR A 262 4.66 4.90 18.36
CA THR A 262 4.52 5.10 16.91
C THR A 262 5.27 4.03 16.15
N PHE A 263 4.76 3.68 14.98
CA PHE A 263 5.46 2.86 13.99
C PHE A 263 6.03 3.77 12.89
N ASP A 264 7.25 3.49 12.40
CA ASP A 264 7.93 4.25 11.33
C ASP A 264 8.10 3.46 10.02
N GLY A 265 7.28 2.41 9.85
CA GLY A 265 7.40 1.43 8.77
C GLY A 265 8.41 0.31 9.03
N ILE A 266 9.31 0.48 10.01
CA ILE A 266 10.40 -0.47 10.33
C ILE A 266 10.44 -0.82 11.83
N ARG A 267 10.10 0.11 12.73
CA ARG A 267 10.25 -0.03 14.19
C ARG A 267 9.12 0.61 14.97
N LEU A 268 8.79 -0.02 16.10
CA LEU A 268 7.99 0.60 17.16
C LEU A 268 8.86 1.48 18.06
N ASN A 269 8.38 2.68 18.34
CA ASN A 269 9.04 3.68 19.18
C ASN A 269 8.10 4.11 20.30
N GLN A 270 8.40 3.74 21.55
CA GLN A 270 7.63 4.16 22.72
C GLN A 270 7.77 5.67 22.95
N LYS A 271 6.65 6.37 23.14
CA LYS A 271 6.60 7.81 23.40
C LYS A 271 6.53 8.11 24.89
N TRP A 272 5.59 7.49 25.59
CA TRP A 272 5.35 7.67 27.01
C TRP A 272 4.71 6.43 27.63
N ILE A 273 4.85 6.33 28.94
CA ILE A 273 4.06 5.45 29.81
C ILE A 273 3.57 6.28 30.98
N TRP A 274 2.29 6.15 31.28
CA TRP A 274 1.63 6.66 32.47
C TRP A 274 1.30 5.48 33.39
N ASP A 275 1.63 5.59 34.67
CA ASP A 275 1.37 4.57 35.69
C ASP A 275 0.51 5.14 36.83
N ASP A 276 -0.62 4.48 37.06
CA ASP A 276 -1.63 4.85 38.04
C ASP A 276 -1.14 4.81 39.50
N GLN A 277 -0.16 3.95 39.85
CA GLN A 277 0.35 3.85 41.22
C GLN A 277 0.98 5.17 41.73
N ASN A 278 1.42 6.04 40.81
CA ASN A 278 1.97 7.36 41.14
C ASN A 278 0.94 8.51 40.98
N ALA A 279 -0.24 8.24 40.42
CA ALA A 279 -1.21 9.26 39.99
C ALA A 279 -2.52 9.32 40.81
N GLY A 280 -2.88 8.23 41.51
CA GLY A 280 -3.94 8.24 42.54
C GLY A 280 -5.38 8.07 42.05
N ALA A 281 -5.62 7.55 40.83
CA ALA A 281 -6.96 7.39 40.27
C ALA A 281 -7.62 6.05 40.70
N GLY A 282 -7.83 5.85 42.01
CA GLY A 282 -8.10 4.55 42.66
C GLY A 282 -9.37 3.72 42.31
N SER A 283 -10.04 3.92 41.17
CA SER A 283 -11.10 3.00 40.66
C SER A 283 -11.08 2.86 39.14
N ASP A 284 -11.88 1.95 38.58
CA ASP A 284 -11.64 1.31 37.27
C ASP A 284 -12.60 1.68 36.14
N GLY A 285 -12.20 1.40 34.90
CA GLY A 285 -13.00 1.61 33.69
C GLY A 285 -12.95 0.41 32.75
N HIS A 286 -13.92 0.38 31.83
CA HIS A 286 -14.06 -0.64 30.79
C HIS A 286 -13.97 -0.06 29.37
N ASN A 287 -13.72 1.26 29.24
CA ASN A 287 -13.81 1.99 27.97
C ASN A 287 -12.79 3.13 27.89
N THR A 288 -11.97 3.10 26.83
CA THR A 288 -11.02 4.16 26.47
C THR A 288 -11.69 5.04 25.41
N ARG A 289 -11.34 6.32 25.39
CA ARG A 289 -11.63 7.24 24.27
C ARG A 289 -10.35 7.96 23.90
N ILE A 290 -10.12 8.17 22.60
CA ILE A 290 -8.94 8.87 22.10
C ILE A 290 -9.45 9.91 21.11
N LEU A 291 -9.41 11.18 21.50
CA LEU A 291 -10.06 12.29 20.79
C LEU A 291 -9.59 13.64 21.29
N ASP A 292 -9.51 14.62 20.40
CA ASP A 292 -9.39 16.04 20.72
C ASP A 292 -10.67 16.56 21.42
N VAL A 293 -10.62 16.80 22.74
CA VAL A 293 -11.73 17.36 23.52
C VAL A 293 -11.72 18.90 23.58
N ASP A 294 -10.64 19.51 23.10
CA ASP A 294 -10.18 20.85 23.42
C ASP A 294 -10.25 21.79 22.19
N GLY A 295 -10.13 21.23 20.99
CA GLY A 295 -10.15 21.86 19.68
C GLY A 295 -8.77 22.34 19.20
N ASP A 296 -7.67 21.81 19.73
CA ASP A 296 -6.31 22.21 19.33
C ASP A 296 -5.70 21.35 18.20
N GLY A 297 -6.37 20.26 17.83
CA GLY A 297 -5.95 19.31 16.80
C GLY A 297 -5.09 18.15 17.29
N VAL A 298 -4.91 17.98 18.60
CA VAL A 298 -4.18 16.85 19.22
C VAL A 298 -5.15 15.97 20.00
N ASP A 299 -5.10 14.66 19.81
CA ASP A 299 -5.97 13.75 20.56
C ASP A 299 -5.50 13.57 22.02
N GLU A 300 -6.43 13.70 22.97
CA GLU A 300 -6.26 13.22 24.35
C GLU A 300 -6.60 11.74 24.51
N VAL A 301 -6.04 11.10 25.54
CA VAL A 301 -6.29 9.70 25.89
C VAL A 301 -7.06 9.62 27.21
N GLY A 302 -8.32 9.19 27.15
CA GLY A 302 -9.26 9.22 28.27
C GLY A 302 -9.80 7.86 28.70
N GLU A 303 -10.08 7.77 30.00
CA GLU A 303 -10.88 6.73 30.65
C GLU A 303 -12.01 7.39 31.46
N ILE A 304 -12.99 6.62 31.93
CA ILE A 304 -14.19 7.12 32.64
C ILE A 304 -13.91 8.09 33.81
N MET A 305 -12.71 8.04 34.38
CA MET A 305 -12.29 8.78 35.56
C MET A 305 -11.33 9.95 35.31
N PHE A 306 -10.62 9.96 34.19
CA PHE A 306 -9.51 10.88 33.97
C PHE A 306 -9.20 11.04 32.48
N LEU A 307 -8.52 12.13 32.15
CA LEU A 307 -8.08 12.41 30.79
C LEU A 307 -6.58 12.74 30.81
N LEU A 308 -5.82 12.15 29.89
CA LEU A 308 -4.41 12.43 29.65
C LEU A 308 -4.25 13.28 28.40
N GLU A 309 -3.36 14.26 28.48
CA GLU A 309 -2.76 14.96 27.34
C GLU A 309 -2.16 13.96 26.33
N GLY A 310 -2.03 14.34 25.05
CA GLY A 310 -1.34 13.50 24.03
C GLY A 310 0.10 13.12 24.41
N ASN A 311 0.74 13.85 25.33
CA ASN A 311 2.06 13.53 25.88
C ASN A 311 2.05 12.60 27.12
N GLY A 312 0.88 12.08 27.53
CA GLY A 312 0.72 11.18 28.67
C GLY A 312 0.64 11.87 30.05
N THR A 313 0.64 13.20 30.13
CA THR A 313 0.45 13.92 31.41
C THR A 313 -1.03 14.13 31.74
N MET A 314 -1.36 14.22 33.03
CA MET A 314 -2.75 14.28 33.50
C MET A 314 -3.39 15.66 33.21
N ARG A 315 -4.47 15.68 32.41
CA ARG A 315 -5.31 16.88 32.17
C ARG A 315 -6.23 17.16 33.36
N TYR A 316 -7.04 16.17 33.75
CA TYR A 316 -7.90 16.24 34.95
C TYR A 316 -8.23 14.84 35.49
N SER A 317 -8.68 14.79 36.74
CA SER A 317 -9.36 13.63 37.33
C SER A 317 -10.75 14.01 37.85
N LEU A 318 -11.72 13.14 37.62
CA LEU A 318 -13.11 13.27 38.05
C LEU A 318 -13.35 12.66 39.46
N THR A 319 -12.32 12.06 40.07
CA THR A 319 -12.39 11.41 41.41
C THR A 319 -12.88 12.36 42.50
N ASP A 320 -12.40 13.61 42.52
CA ASP A 320 -12.81 14.65 43.48
C ASP A 320 -14.29 15.06 43.31
N SER A 321 -14.86 14.80 42.13
CA SER A 321 -16.30 14.93 41.88
C SER A 321 -17.12 13.75 42.41
N GLY A 322 -16.50 12.76 43.05
CA GLY A 322 -17.16 11.53 43.53
C GLY A 322 -17.56 10.58 42.40
N ILE A 323 -17.03 10.78 41.19
CA ILE A 323 -17.10 9.81 40.10
C ILE A 323 -16.08 8.72 40.41
N GLY A 324 -16.48 7.47 40.16
CA GLY A 324 -15.80 6.23 40.49
C GLY A 324 -15.86 5.24 39.33
N HIS A 325 -15.88 3.95 39.65
CA HIS A 325 -16.04 2.87 38.69
C HIS A 325 -17.36 2.96 37.89
N GLY A 326 -17.33 2.59 36.61
CA GLY A 326 -18.55 2.51 35.80
C GLY A 326 -18.35 1.80 34.46
N ASP A 327 -19.45 1.22 33.99
CA ASP A 327 -19.52 0.29 32.87
C ASP A 327 -19.61 0.96 31.49
N ARG A 328 -20.29 2.10 31.40
CA ARG A 328 -20.54 2.83 30.15
C ARG A 328 -20.16 4.30 30.29
N TRP A 329 -19.48 4.80 29.27
CA TRP A 329 -18.92 6.16 29.22
C TRP A 329 -18.73 6.58 27.77
N GLN A 330 -19.30 7.73 27.43
CA GLN A 330 -19.37 8.25 26.06
C GLN A 330 -18.98 9.71 26.09
N VAL A 331 -18.21 10.14 25.08
CA VAL A 331 -17.84 11.55 24.86
C VAL A 331 -18.23 11.86 23.43
N ALA A 332 -18.97 12.95 23.25
CA ALA A 332 -19.57 13.32 21.98
C ALA A 332 -19.91 14.82 22.00
N LYS A 333 -20.35 15.33 20.85
CA LYS A 333 -20.99 16.63 20.77
C LYS A 333 -22.46 16.50 21.18
N ILE A 334 -22.73 16.60 22.48
CA ILE A 334 -24.04 16.32 23.09
C ILE A 334 -24.96 17.53 23.04
N ASP A 335 -24.39 18.69 23.38
CA ASP A 335 -25.07 19.99 23.37
C ASP A 335 -24.57 20.79 22.15
N PRO A 336 -25.44 21.05 21.15
CA PRO A 336 -25.07 21.85 19.98
C PRO A 336 -24.85 23.33 20.31
N GLU A 337 -25.44 23.87 21.40
CA GLU A 337 -25.31 25.27 21.81
C GLU A 337 -24.09 25.52 22.71
N ARG A 338 -23.62 24.53 23.48
CA ARG A 338 -22.39 24.62 24.30
C ARG A 338 -21.13 24.51 23.44
N SER A 339 -20.05 25.20 23.78
CA SER A 339 -18.74 25.01 23.12
C SER A 339 -18.07 23.67 23.46
N GLY A 340 -17.32 23.10 22.52
CA GLY A 340 -16.57 21.85 22.74
C GLY A 340 -17.43 20.59 22.83
N LEU A 341 -16.81 19.50 23.29
CA LEU A 341 -17.44 18.20 23.55
C LEU A 341 -17.92 18.08 25.00
N GLN A 342 -18.82 17.13 25.26
CA GLN A 342 -19.28 16.78 26.59
C GLN A 342 -19.25 15.26 26.74
N GLY A 343 -19.17 14.80 27.99
CA GLY A 343 -19.23 13.39 28.30
C GLY A 343 -20.40 13.03 29.20
N TYR A 344 -20.90 11.81 29.02
CA TYR A 344 -21.92 11.18 29.84
C TYR A 344 -21.42 9.82 30.29
N GLY A 345 -21.66 9.48 31.55
CA GLY A 345 -21.24 8.21 32.13
C GLY A 345 -22.19 7.72 33.21
N VAL A 346 -22.20 6.40 33.40
CA VAL A 346 -22.91 5.72 34.49
C VAL A 346 -21.92 5.19 35.53
N GLN A 347 -22.43 4.70 36.65
CA GLN A 347 -21.64 4.36 37.82
C GLN A 347 -22.04 3.01 38.40
N GLN A 348 -21.03 2.21 38.75
CA GLN A 348 -21.21 0.94 39.43
C GLN A 348 -20.89 1.07 40.92
N ASP A 349 -21.81 0.61 41.77
CA ASP A 349 -21.65 0.46 43.22
C ASP A 349 -21.16 1.72 43.96
N ASN A 350 -21.42 2.91 43.39
CA ASN A 350 -20.92 4.17 43.91
C ASN A 350 -21.49 4.44 45.33
N PRO A 351 -20.65 4.62 46.38
CA PRO A 351 -21.12 4.78 47.76
C PRO A 351 -22.02 6.01 47.99
N SER A 352 -21.92 7.04 47.14
CA SER A 352 -22.79 8.23 47.20
C SER A 352 -24.16 8.01 46.58
N LYS A 353 -24.40 6.83 45.97
CA LYS A 353 -25.54 6.49 45.11
C LYS A 353 -25.62 7.29 43.81
N LEU A 354 -24.52 7.94 43.40
CA LEU A 354 -24.40 8.50 42.05
C LEU A 354 -24.62 7.38 41.04
N TRP A 355 -25.58 7.55 40.14
CA TRP A 355 -25.93 6.57 39.11
C TRP A 355 -25.44 7.00 37.72
N GLU A 356 -25.53 8.30 37.43
CA GLU A 356 -25.15 8.87 36.14
C GLU A 356 -24.77 10.35 36.29
N TYR A 357 -23.96 10.84 35.36
CA TYR A 357 -23.43 12.20 35.36
C TYR A 357 -23.17 12.71 33.94
N TYR A 358 -23.20 14.02 33.79
CA TYR A 358 -22.90 14.74 32.55
C TYR A 358 -21.90 15.86 32.85
N TYR A 359 -20.87 15.99 32.01
CA TYR A 359 -19.73 16.86 32.29
C TYR A 359 -19.13 17.46 31.01
N ASP A 360 -18.45 18.58 31.17
CA ASP A 360 -17.70 19.26 30.12
C ASP A 360 -16.39 18.53 29.83
N ALA A 361 -16.23 17.98 28.61
CA ALA A 361 -15.15 17.03 28.32
C ALA A 361 -13.76 17.69 28.28
N ARG A 362 -13.70 19.00 28.00
CA ARG A 362 -12.44 19.76 28.02
C ARG A 362 -11.92 19.98 29.44
N THR A 363 -12.82 20.32 30.37
CA THR A 363 -12.44 20.84 31.70
C THR A 363 -12.62 19.84 32.84
N GLY A 364 -13.42 18.78 32.64
CA GLY A 364 -13.84 17.89 33.72
C GLY A 364 -14.92 18.50 34.64
N GLU A 365 -15.47 19.68 34.31
CA GLU A 365 -16.54 20.31 35.09
C GLU A 365 -17.82 19.46 34.98
N VAL A 366 -18.26 18.87 36.10
CA VAL A 366 -19.51 18.11 36.13
C VAL A 366 -20.71 19.06 36.20
N LEU A 367 -21.52 19.03 35.14
CA LEU A 367 -22.65 19.93 34.90
C LEU A 367 -23.89 19.49 35.67
N TRP A 368 -24.17 18.18 35.70
CA TRP A 368 -25.19 17.59 36.57
C TRP A 368 -24.90 16.14 36.95
N LYS A 369 -25.61 15.66 37.97
CA LYS A 369 -25.50 14.33 38.58
C LYS A 369 -26.88 13.84 38.97
N HIS A 370 -27.20 12.58 38.68
CA HIS A 370 -28.40 11.92 39.22
C HIS A 370 -28.02 10.82 40.21
N TYR A 371 -28.82 10.74 41.28
CA TYR A 371 -28.61 9.85 42.41
C TYR A 371 -29.80 8.93 42.58
N GLY A 372 -29.53 7.65 42.81
CA GLY A 372 -30.56 6.66 43.11
C GLY A 372 -30.93 6.57 44.59
N ASP A 373 -31.99 5.80 44.85
CA ASP A 373 -32.43 5.48 46.21
C ASP A 373 -31.49 4.50 46.93
N ALA A 374 -30.70 3.72 46.19
CA ALA A 374 -29.75 2.73 46.72
C ALA A 374 -28.41 2.75 45.99
N VAL A 375 -27.36 2.25 46.65
CA VAL A 375 -26.12 1.85 45.99
C VAL A 375 -26.46 0.64 45.11
N GLY A 376 -26.00 0.65 43.86
CA GLY A 376 -26.21 -0.43 42.91
C GLY A 376 -25.36 -0.28 41.66
N ASP A 377 -25.38 -1.33 40.84
CA ASP A 377 -24.64 -1.43 39.59
C ASP A 377 -25.49 -0.93 38.41
N ILE A 378 -25.11 0.20 37.82
CA ILE A 378 -25.73 0.75 36.62
C ILE A 378 -24.92 0.34 35.38
N GLY A 379 -24.92 -0.96 35.06
CA GLY A 379 -24.13 -1.55 33.97
C GLY A 379 -24.47 -1.12 32.53
N ARG A 380 -25.43 -0.19 32.35
CA ARG A 380 -25.95 0.26 31.05
C ARG A 380 -26.34 1.73 31.10
N GLY A 381 -25.80 2.50 30.15
CA GLY A 381 -26.07 3.92 29.93
C GLY A 381 -25.84 4.29 28.47
N MET A 382 -26.70 5.17 27.95
CA MET A 382 -26.69 5.63 26.56
C MET A 382 -26.89 7.14 26.47
N ILE A 383 -26.30 7.71 25.42
CA ILE A 383 -26.52 9.07 24.96
C ILE A 383 -26.75 9.05 23.44
N GLY A 384 -27.67 9.87 22.95
CA GLY A 384 -27.94 10.07 21.52
C GLY A 384 -29.24 10.84 21.31
N ASP A 385 -29.33 11.61 20.22
CA ASP A 385 -30.58 12.29 19.84
C ASP A 385 -31.55 11.26 19.27
N ILE A 386 -32.64 11.01 20.00
CA ILE A 386 -33.70 10.09 19.59
C ILE A 386 -35.07 10.77 19.53
N ASP A 387 -35.25 11.94 20.17
CA ASP A 387 -36.52 12.66 20.25
C ASP A 387 -36.44 14.06 19.60
N PRO A 388 -36.95 14.24 18.36
CA PRO A 388 -36.80 15.48 17.60
C PRO A 388 -37.56 16.69 18.18
N ASN A 389 -38.27 16.52 19.31
CA ASN A 389 -38.95 17.62 20.01
C ASN A 389 -38.02 18.36 20.98
N HIS A 390 -36.82 17.84 21.25
CA HIS A 390 -35.88 18.37 22.23
C HIS A 390 -34.51 18.67 21.56
N PRO A 391 -33.95 19.89 21.69
CA PRO A 391 -32.64 20.19 21.11
C PRO A 391 -31.48 19.52 21.89
N GLY A 392 -30.54 18.92 21.16
CA GLY A 392 -29.41 18.18 21.73
C GLY A 392 -29.77 16.76 22.15
N MET A 393 -28.78 15.94 22.51
CA MET A 393 -29.00 14.50 22.73
C MET A 393 -29.74 14.17 24.03
N GLU A 394 -30.47 13.06 24.03
CA GLU A 394 -31.02 12.44 25.23
C GLU A 394 -29.96 11.60 25.97
N SER A 395 -30.07 11.52 27.30
CA SER A 395 -29.34 10.60 28.18
C SER A 395 -30.31 9.68 28.92
N TRP A 396 -29.99 8.39 29.01
CA TRP A 396 -30.73 7.42 29.82
C TRP A 396 -29.88 6.24 30.28
N SER A 397 -30.28 5.61 31.39
CA SER A 397 -29.58 4.48 31.99
C SER A 397 -30.52 3.41 32.52
N ALA A 398 -30.00 2.19 32.72
CA ALA A 398 -30.77 1.09 33.32
C ALA A 398 -31.08 1.28 34.81
N GLY A 399 -30.63 2.37 35.44
CA GLY A 399 -31.03 2.74 36.81
C GLY A 399 -32.51 3.13 36.94
N GLY A 400 -33.17 3.49 35.84
CA GLY A 400 -34.60 3.82 35.86
C GLY A 400 -34.91 5.24 36.34
N ASN A 401 -33.98 6.19 36.14
CA ASN A 401 -34.24 7.62 36.34
C ASN A 401 -35.22 8.17 35.30
N GLY A 402 -35.26 7.59 34.10
CA GLY A 402 -36.06 8.00 32.96
C GLY A 402 -35.21 8.39 31.75
N LEU A 403 -35.85 9.05 30.79
CA LEU A 403 -35.21 9.60 29.58
C LEU A 403 -35.14 11.13 29.73
N TYR A 404 -33.93 11.69 29.70
CA TYR A 404 -33.68 13.12 29.92
C TYR A 404 -33.05 13.75 28.70
N ASN A 405 -33.39 14.99 28.38
CA ASN A 405 -32.59 15.82 27.49
C ASN A 405 -31.34 16.28 28.26
N ALA A 406 -30.15 15.90 27.80
CA ALA A 406 -28.90 16.07 28.55
C ALA A 406 -28.49 17.55 28.75
N PRO A 407 -28.63 18.47 27.77
CA PRO A 407 -28.32 19.88 27.96
C PRO A 407 -29.17 20.56 29.05
N SER A 408 -30.49 20.37 29.02
CA SER A 408 -31.42 21.02 29.95
C SER A 408 -31.55 20.32 31.31
N ASN A 409 -31.07 19.09 31.41
CA ASN A 409 -31.30 18.16 32.50
C ASN A 409 -32.79 18.01 32.88
N SER A 410 -33.65 17.83 31.88
CA SER A 410 -35.10 17.71 32.07
C SER A 410 -35.63 16.37 31.53
N SER A 411 -36.52 15.72 32.30
CA SER A 411 -37.17 14.47 31.88
C SER A 411 -38.11 14.75 30.71
N ILE A 412 -37.91 14.06 29.59
CA ILE A 412 -38.74 14.23 28.39
C ILE A 412 -39.98 13.33 28.41
N THR A 413 -39.98 12.27 29.23
CA THR A 413 -41.15 11.41 29.45
C THR A 413 -41.83 11.65 30.80
N ASN A 414 -43.13 11.36 30.86
CA ASN A 414 -43.96 11.51 32.07
C ASN A 414 -43.84 10.34 33.07
N SER A 415 -42.99 9.36 32.80
CA SER A 415 -42.73 8.20 33.66
C SER A 415 -41.34 7.66 33.38
N SER A 416 -40.56 7.37 34.42
CA SER A 416 -39.19 6.87 34.26
C SER A 416 -39.11 5.42 33.73
N GLU A 417 -40.23 4.70 33.67
CA GLU A 417 -40.35 3.41 32.98
C GLU A 417 -40.32 3.55 31.44
N LEU A 418 -40.60 4.74 30.92
CA LEU A 418 -40.67 5.02 29.47
C LEU A 418 -39.30 5.47 28.95
N ALA A 419 -38.35 4.54 28.98
CA ALA A 419 -37.04 4.68 28.34
C ALA A 419 -36.71 3.46 27.45
N PRO A 420 -36.00 3.66 26.33
CA PRO A 420 -35.43 2.57 25.57
C PRO A 420 -34.35 1.82 26.36
N TRP A 421 -33.98 0.62 25.91
CA TRP A 421 -32.92 -0.14 26.57
C TRP A 421 -31.57 0.48 26.20
N ALA A 422 -30.76 0.83 27.19
CA ALA A 422 -29.50 1.54 27.02
C ALA A 422 -28.37 0.59 26.52
N HIS A 423 -28.49 0.10 25.29
CA HIS A 423 -27.57 -0.89 24.70
C HIS A 423 -26.57 -0.29 23.71
N LEU A 424 -26.98 -0.04 22.47
CA LEU A 424 -26.18 0.61 21.43
C LEU A 424 -27.13 1.46 20.58
N GLY A 425 -26.63 2.57 20.06
CA GLY A 425 -27.27 3.33 19.00
C GLY A 425 -26.79 2.88 17.61
N LEU A 426 -27.43 3.36 16.56
CA LEU A 426 -26.87 3.44 15.21
C LEU A 426 -27.64 4.46 14.37
N TRP A 427 -27.04 5.01 13.30
CA TRP A 427 -27.81 5.69 12.25
C TRP A 427 -28.14 4.73 11.12
N TRP A 428 -29.44 4.52 10.87
CA TRP A 428 -29.95 3.52 9.92
C TRP A 428 -31.00 4.11 8.97
N ASP A 429 -32.01 4.80 9.49
CA ASP A 429 -33.08 5.33 8.65
C ASP A 429 -32.69 6.67 7.98
N GLY A 430 -33.64 7.32 7.32
CA GLY A 430 -33.35 8.49 6.49
C GLY A 430 -33.44 9.83 7.22
N ASP A 431 -33.94 9.85 8.46
CA ASP A 431 -34.00 11.06 9.28
C ASP A 431 -32.70 11.28 10.07
N ASP A 432 -32.65 12.37 10.84
CA ASP A 432 -31.42 12.79 11.52
C ASP A 432 -31.30 12.21 12.95
N THR A 433 -32.30 11.46 13.45
CA THR A 433 -32.27 10.87 14.80
C THR A 433 -31.73 9.43 14.79
N MET A 434 -31.25 8.99 15.95
CA MET A 434 -30.54 7.73 16.11
C MET A 434 -31.51 6.56 16.36
N GLU A 435 -31.31 5.44 15.64
CA GLU A 435 -31.94 4.16 15.95
C GLU A 435 -31.24 3.47 17.13
N LEU A 436 -31.85 2.40 17.62
CA LEU A 436 -31.36 1.62 18.75
C LEU A 436 -31.09 0.18 18.31
N TYR A 437 -29.84 -0.26 18.50
CA TYR A 437 -29.48 -1.67 18.37
C TYR A 437 -29.55 -2.36 19.74
N ASN A 438 -30.50 -3.28 19.88
CA ASN A 438 -30.82 -3.92 21.15
C ASN A 438 -31.01 -5.42 20.92
N ASP A 439 -30.07 -6.27 21.38
CA ASP A 439 -30.20 -7.73 21.34
C ASP A 439 -30.68 -8.27 19.96
N GLY A 440 -29.96 -7.90 18.89
CA GLY A 440 -30.29 -8.33 17.53
C GLY A 440 -31.55 -7.69 16.92
N LYS A 441 -32.10 -6.64 17.54
CA LYS A 441 -33.26 -5.88 17.06
C LYS A 441 -32.81 -4.45 16.75
N VAL A 442 -33.20 -3.92 15.59
CA VAL A 442 -33.14 -2.48 15.30
C VAL A 442 -34.50 -1.88 15.65
N GLU A 443 -34.51 -0.97 16.61
CA GLU A 443 -35.69 -0.38 17.23
C GLU A 443 -35.66 1.16 17.09
N LYS A 444 -36.80 1.80 16.78
CA LYS A 444 -36.92 3.27 16.61
C LYS A 444 -37.73 3.86 17.77
N TRP A 445 -37.32 5.01 18.30
CA TRP A 445 -38.10 5.77 19.27
C TRP A 445 -39.39 6.33 18.64
N ASN A 446 -40.44 6.53 19.44
CA ASN A 446 -41.66 7.19 18.98
C ASN A 446 -42.09 8.25 20.01
N PRO A 447 -41.84 9.54 19.75
CA PRO A 447 -42.15 10.61 20.70
C PRO A 447 -43.65 10.82 20.93
N GLU A 448 -44.48 10.53 19.92
CA GLU A 448 -45.95 10.67 19.98
C GLU A 448 -46.62 9.51 20.76
N ALA A 449 -45.92 8.38 20.90
CA ALA A 449 -46.40 7.20 21.61
C ALA A 449 -45.22 6.44 22.27
N PRO A 450 -44.59 7.03 23.30
CA PRO A 450 -43.42 6.43 23.94
C PRO A 450 -43.80 5.12 24.65
N THR A 451 -42.96 4.11 24.48
CA THR A 451 -43.17 2.76 25.03
C THR A 451 -41.95 2.26 25.79
N THR A 452 -42.15 1.32 26.70
CA THR A 452 -41.07 0.63 27.39
C THR A 452 -40.22 -0.21 26.42
N SER A 453 -38.99 -0.55 26.83
CA SER A 453 -37.95 -1.07 25.92
C SER A 453 -38.28 -2.39 25.20
N SER A 454 -39.20 -3.20 25.71
CA SER A 454 -39.67 -4.43 25.04
C SER A 454 -40.78 -4.20 24.00
N SER A 455 -41.33 -2.98 23.94
CA SER A 455 -42.50 -2.60 23.16
C SER A 455 -42.23 -1.51 22.11
N LEU A 456 -40.97 -1.10 21.94
CA LEU A 456 -40.54 -0.17 20.88
C LEU A 456 -40.93 -0.71 19.48
N PRO A 457 -41.28 0.18 18.53
CA PRO A 457 -41.30 -0.12 17.11
C PRO A 457 -39.99 -0.77 16.66
N ARG A 458 -40.10 -1.90 15.94
CA ARG A 458 -38.96 -2.61 15.34
C ARG A 458 -38.93 -2.34 13.86
N LEU A 459 -37.77 -1.97 13.35
CA LEU A 459 -37.52 -1.95 11.90
C LEU A 459 -37.32 -3.39 11.42
N PHE A 460 -36.41 -4.14 12.04
CA PHE A 460 -36.19 -5.56 11.75
C PHE A 460 -35.49 -6.29 12.93
N ARG A 461 -35.28 -7.60 12.77
CA ARG A 461 -34.41 -8.42 13.63
C ARG A 461 -33.39 -9.19 12.80
N ILE A 462 -32.16 -9.29 13.28
CA ILE A 462 -31.10 -10.05 12.61
C ILE A 462 -31.47 -11.55 12.47
N SER A 463 -32.20 -12.08 13.47
CA SER A 463 -32.66 -13.47 13.51
C SER A 463 -33.60 -13.84 12.36
N ASP A 464 -34.34 -12.86 11.82
CA ASP A 464 -35.28 -13.08 10.72
C ASP A 464 -34.54 -13.39 9.40
N TYR A 465 -33.22 -13.11 9.36
CA TYR A 465 -32.29 -13.37 8.26
C TYR A 465 -31.27 -14.48 8.58
N GLY A 466 -31.44 -15.21 9.69
CA GLY A 466 -30.55 -16.29 10.11
C GLY A 466 -29.22 -15.81 10.72
N ALA A 467 -29.13 -14.55 11.11
CA ALA A 467 -27.97 -13.99 11.79
C ALA A 467 -28.10 -14.06 13.32
N VAL A 468 -26.95 -14.13 13.98
CA VAL A 468 -26.78 -14.16 15.44
C VAL A 468 -25.71 -13.16 15.87
N ASN A 469 -25.81 -12.70 17.12
CA ASN A 469 -24.77 -11.91 17.76
C ASN A 469 -23.63 -12.84 18.20
N PRO A 470 -22.41 -12.72 17.64
CA PRO A 470 -21.30 -13.60 18.01
C PRO A 470 -20.79 -13.33 19.44
N GLY A 471 -20.84 -12.06 19.87
CA GLY A 471 -20.47 -11.59 21.21
C GLY A 471 -21.66 -11.32 22.14
N ASP A 472 -22.70 -12.17 22.09
CA ASP A 472 -23.97 -12.12 22.85
C ASP A 472 -23.96 -11.20 24.10
N PRO A 473 -24.73 -10.08 24.12
CA PRO A 473 -25.72 -9.63 23.14
C PRO A 473 -25.18 -8.69 22.04
N ASN A 474 -23.86 -8.58 21.89
CA ASN A 474 -23.21 -7.61 21.01
C ASN A 474 -23.03 -8.12 19.56
N PRO A 475 -23.13 -7.23 18.55
CA PRO A 475 -22.64 -7.53 17.21
C PRO A 475 -21.10 -7.63 17.22
N ALA A 476 -20.51 -8.19 16.17
CA ALA A 476 -19.04 -8.28 16.04
C ALA A 476 -18.40 -6.90 15.82
N PHE A 477 -19.09 -6.05 15.06
CA PHE A 477 -18.74 -4.67 14.76
C PHE A 477 -20.02 -3.86 14.50
N LEU A 478 -19.98 -2.56 14.80
CA LEU A 478 -21.00 -1.58 14.45
C LEU A 478 -20.29 -0.28 14.04
N GLY A 479 -20.64 0.27 12.88
CA GLY A 479 -20.12 1.55 12.36
C GLY A 479 -20.11 1.63 10.83
N ASP A 480 -19.82 2.82 10.29
CA ASP A 480 -19.68 3.11 8.85
C ASP A 480 -18.48 2.35 8.27
N ILE A 481 -18.76 1.37 7.41
CA ILE A 481 -17.75 0.58 6.69
C ILE A 481 -17.95 0.58 5.18
N PHE A 482 -19.13 0.92 4.67
CA PHE A 482 -19.42 1.19 3.26
C PHE A 482 -20.75 1.95 3.15
N GLY A 483 -21.29 2.13 1.95
CA GLY A 483 -22.53 2.88 1.79
C GLY A 483 -22.31 4.38 2.00
N ASP A 484 -23.31 5.10 2.51
CA ASP A 484 -23.26 6.57 2.60
C ASP A 484 -22.56 7.11 3.85
N TRP A 485 -23.31 7.41 4.91
CA TRP A 485 -22.81 7.85 6.22
C TRP A 485 -23.47 7.09 7.37
N ARG A 486 -24.45 6.25 7.03
CA ARG A 486 -25.21 5.42 7.96
C ARG A 486 -24.45 4.13 8.20
N GLU A 487 -24.68 3.53 9.36
CA GLU A 487 -23.77 2.55 9.92
C GLU A 487 -24.21 1.11 9.64
N GLU A 488 -23.24 0.25 9.41
CA GLU A 488 -23.46 -1.18 9.28
C GLU A 488 -23.46 -1.88 10.64
N VAL A 489 -24.15 -3.03 10.69
CA VAL A 489 -24.04 -3.98 11.81
C VAL A 489 -23.49 -5.31 11.31
N VAL A 490 -22.27 -5.66 11.74
CA VAL A 490 -21.61 -6.92 11.40
C VAL A 490 -21.99 -7.99 12.42
N THR A 491 -22.59 -9.07 11.93
CA THR A 491 -23.02 -10.25 12.71
C THR A 491 -22.53 -11.53 12.02
N THR A 492 -22.88 -12.71 12.54
CA THR A 492 -22.49 -14.00 11.93
C THR A 492 -23.69 -14.92 11.74
N ASN A 493 -23.52 -16.04 11.04
CA ASN A 493 -24.43 -17.18 11.13
C ASN A 493 -24.09 -18.08 12.35
N GLU A 494 -25.00 -18.99 12.73
CA GLU A 494 -24.78 -19.96 13.83
C GLU A 494 -23.51 -20.82 13.64
N ASP A 495 -23.11 -21.08 12.39
CA ASP A 495 -21.95 -21.91 12.02
C ASP A 495 -20.61 -21.12 11.97
N MET A 496 -20.61 -19.83 12.34
CA MET A 496 -19.45 -18.90 12.33
C MET A 496 -18.65 -18.97 11.01
N SER A 497 -19.36 -19.01 9.89
CA SER A 497 -18.84 -19.29 8.53
C SER A 497 -19.24 -18.26 7.47
N GLU A 498 -20.06 -17.27 7.84
CA GLU A 498 -20.29 -16.07 7.04
C GLU A 498 -20.41 -14.87 8.00
N LEU A 499 -19.89 -13.70 7.59
CA LEU A 499 -20.29 -12.42 8.17
C LEU A 499 -21.59 -11.98 7.50
N ILE A 500 -22.59 -11.63 8.30
CA ILE A 500 -23.86 -11.08 7.84
C ILE A 500 -23.87 -9.60 8.24
N ILE A 501 -23.71 -8.75 7.24
CA ILE A 501 -23.48 -7.32 7.42
C ILE A 501 -24.74 -6.57 7.02
N PHE A 502 -25.46 -6.04 7.99
CA PHE A 502 -26.68 -5.27 7.76
C PHE A 502 -26.32 -3.83 7.36
N THR A 503 -26.98 -3.33 6.32
CA THR A 503 -26.85 -1.96 5.78
C THR A 503 -28.23 -1.45 5.39
N THR A 504 -28.46 -0.15 5.51
CA THR A 504 -29.75 0.48 5.20
C THR A 504 -30.24 0.22 3.78
N ASP A 505 -31.54 -0.02 3.64
CA ASP A 505 -32.28 -0.13 2.38
C ASP A 505 -33.13 1.12 2.08
N GLN A 506 -33.02 2.16 2.93
CA GLN A 506 -33.87 3.34 2.90
C GLN A 506 -33.15 4.56 2.29
N PRO A 507 -33.81 5.35 1.43
CA PRO A 507 -33.22 6.55 0.87
C PRO A 507 -33.21 7.71 1.86
N THR A 508 -32.12 8.47 1.88
CA THR A 508 -32.01 9.74 2.62
C THR A 508 -31.69 10.91 1.71
N LYS A 509 -32.16 12.10 2.10
CA LYS A 509 -31.73 13.38 1.51
C LYS A 509 -30.48 13.94 2.20
N ARG A 510 -30.16 13.46 3.40
CA ARG A 510 -28.99 13.87 4.17
C ARG A 510 -27.73 13.45 3.41
N ARG A 511 -26.81 14.39 3.28
CA ARG A 511 -25.52 14.23 2.61
C ARG A 511 -24.44 14.61 3.61
N LEU A 512 -23.73 13.61 4.12
CA LEU A 512 -22.59 13.78 5.00
C LEU A 512 -21.40 13.08 4.36
N TYR A 513 -20.19 13.46 4.78
CA TYR A 513 -18.99 12.67 4.54
C TYR A 513 -19.07 11.36 5.33
N THR A 514 -18.43 10.29 4.84
CA THR A 514 -18.29 9.03 5.59
C THR A 514 -17.70 9.33 6.97
N LEU A 515 -18.34 8.78 8.01
CA LEU A 515 -17.99 9.01 9.41
C LEU A 515 -16.59 8.45 9.71
N ALA A 516 -16.14 7.44 8.97
CA ALA A 516 -14.78 6.90 9.02
C ALA A 516 -13.67 7.91 8.66
N HIS A 517 -14.01 9.07 8.07
CA HIS A 517 -13.07 10.19 7.87
C HIS A 517 -13.07 11.23 9.00
N ASN A 518 -13.95 11.12 10.00
CA ASN A 518 -13.86 11.91 11.22
C ASN A 518 -12.84 11.27 12.19
N PRO A 519 -11.80 11.98 12.66
CA PRO A 519 -10.76 11.38 13.51
C PRO A 519 -11.31 10.75 14.80
N ASN A 520 -12.14 11.45 15.57
CA ASN A 520 -12.76 10.92 16.79
C ASN A 520 -13.56 9.63 16.52
N TYR A 521 -14.38 9.62 15.47
CA TYR A 521 -15.14 8.44 15.08
C TYR A 521 -14.25 7.28 14.66
N ARG A 522 -13.25 7.51 13.79
CA ARG A 522 -12.31 6.47 13.33
C ARG A 522 -11.47 5.91 14.47
N ASN A 523 -10.98 6.75 15.38
CA ASN A 523 -10.30 6.32 16.61
C ASN A 523 -11.25 5.41 17.43
N GLY A 524 -12.52 5.81 17.58
CA GLY A 524 -13.56 5.00 18.21
C GLY A 524 -13.77 3.63 17.55
N MET A 525 -13.68 3.51 16.22
CA MET A 525 -13.77 2.23 15.51
C MET A 525 -12.61 1.28 15.87
N THR A 526 -11.41 1.80 16.17
CA THR A 526 -10.21 0.99 16.48
C THR A 526 -10.21 0.37 17.87
N LEU A 527 -11.03 0.87 18.80
CA LEU A 527 -11.08 0.40 20.19
C LEU A 527 -12.22 -0.60 20.41
N LYS A 528 -11.92 -1.86 20.77
CA LYS A 528 -12.91 -2.77 21.38
C LYS A 528 -12.64 -2.97 22.88
N GLY A 529 -13.56 -3.70 23.50
CA GLY A 529 -13.71 -3.80 24.95
C GLY A 529 -15.19 -3.93 25.29
N TYR A 530 -15.69 -3.18 26.27
CA TYR A 530 -17.13 -3.18 26.55
C TYR A 530 -17.92 -2.40 25.49
N LEU A 531 -18.22 -3.06 24.37
CA LEU A 531 -18.65 -2.43 23.11
C LEU A 531 -19.66 -1.29 23.31
N GLN A 532 -19.34 -0.13 22.74
CA GLN A 532 -20.11 1.11 22.76
C GLN A 532 -20.02 1.77 21.39
N ASN A 533 -20.93 2.71 21.12
CA ASN A 533 -20.88 3.59 19.96
C ASN A 533 -19.52 4.31 19.84
N ALA A 534 -19.05 4.43 18.61
CA ALA A 534 -18.17 5.52 18.19
C ALA A 534 -19.05 6.77 17.97
N HIS A 535 -18.48 7.95 18.22
CA HIS A 535 -19.16 9.23 18.04
C HIS A 535 -18.28 10.15 17.21
N VAL A 536 -18.91 11.06 16.48
CA VAL A 536 -18.25 12.19 15.82
C VAL A 536 -18.03 13.34 16.81
N ASP A 537 -17.10 14.23 16.48
CA ASP A 537 -16.82 15.49 17.22
C ASP A 537 -17.83 16.63 16.94
N TYR A 538 -18.78 16.44 16.01
CA TYR A 538 -19.87 17.36 15.70
C TYR A 538 -21.24 16.77 16.05
N PHE A 539 -22.27 17.62 16.18
CA PHE A 539 -23.62 17.16 16.52
C PHE A 539 -24.26 16.51 15.30
N ILE A 540 -24.71 15.28 15.45
CA ILE A 540 -25.55 14.57 14.48
C ILE A 540 -26.86 14.20 15.17
N GLY A 541 -27.95 14.73 14.63
CA GLY A 541 -29.22 14.84 15.35
C GLY A 541 -30.21 15.76 14.62
N ASN A 542 -31.46 15.74 15.06
CA ASN A 542 -32.51 16.61 14.54
C ASN A 542 -32.16 18.09 14.76
N GLY A 543 -32.24 18.86 13.68
CA GLY A 543 -31.84 20.27 13.69
C GLY A 543 -30.32 20.51 13.56
N MET A 544 -29.51 19.48 13.31
CA MET A 544 -28.08 19.65 13.02
C MET A 544 -27.82 20.59 11.84
N GLU A 545 -26.75 21.37 11.94
CA GLU A 545 -26.15 22.05 10.79
C GLU A 545 -25.40 21.03 9.90
N THR A 546 -25.05 21.43 8.67
CA THR A 546 -24.15 20.62 7.85
C THR A 546 -22.73 20.72 8.44
N PRO A 547 -22.10 19.62 8.86
CA PRO A 547 -20.75 19.66 9.39
C PRO A 547 -19.75 20.08 8.31
N PRO A 548 -18.61 20.67 8.69
CA PRO A 548 -17.56 21.03 7.75
C PRO A 548 -16.95 19.79 7.08
N GLN A 549 -16.26 20.02 5.96
CA GLN A 549 -15.41 19.01 5.35
C GLN A 549 -14.37 18.49 6.37
N PRO A 550 -14.18 17.17 6.54
CA PRO A 550 -13.20 16.61 7.46
C PRO A 550 -11.79 17.13 7.21
N ASN A 551 -11.12 17.60 8.26
CA ASN A 551 -9.75 18.11 8.18
C ASN A 551 -8.73 16.95 8.14
N ILE A 552 -8.69 16.25 7.01
CA ILE A 552 -7.82 15.09 6.78
C ILE A 552 -6.84 15.34 5.62
N ARG A 553 -5.76 14.55 5.60
CA ARG A 553 -4.80 14.47 4.49
C ARG A 553 -4.18 13.07 4.42
N PHE A 554 -3.72 12.70 3.24
CA PHE A 554 -2.75 11.61 3.08
C PHE A 554 -1.34 12.18 3.23
N THR A 555 -0.44 11.45 3.88
CA THR A 555 0.95 11.90 4.16
C THR A 555 1.89 11.54 3.01
N ILE A 556 1.63 10.46 2.28
CA ILE A 556 2.15 10.24 0.93
C ILE A 556 1.31 11.07 -0.06
N LYS A 557 1.98 11.81 -0.97
CA LYS A 557 1.33 12.52 -2.07
C LYS A 557 0.80 11.53 -3.13
N THR A 558 -0.29 10.84 -2.83
CA THR A 558 -1.20 10.36 -3.87
C THR A 558 -1.86 11.59 -4.49
N ASP A 559 -1.40 11.98 -5.69
CA ASP A 559 -1.90 13.13 -6.42
C ASP A 559 -3.44 13.07 -6.54
N PRO A 560 -4.20 14.03 -6.01
CA PRO A 560 -5.66 14.06 -6.15
C PRO A 560 -6.13 14.08 -7.61
N SER A 561 -5.26 14.42 -8.57
CA SER A 561 -5.55 14.37 -10.01
C SER A 561 -5.41 12.96 -10.65
N LEU A 562 -4.77 12.00 -9.96
CA LEU A 562 -4.89 10.57 -10.29
C LEU A 562 -6.31 10.04 -10.07
N ARG A 563 -7.15 10.76 -9.32
CA ARG A 563 -8.61 10.65 -9.46
C ARG A 563 -9.02 11.16 -10.84
N SER A 564 -8.98 10.27 -11.83
CA SER A 564 -9.90 10.38 -12.97
C SER A 564 -11.33 10.56 -12.43
N PRO A 565 -12.29 11.10 -13.22
CA PRO A 565 -13.71 10.92 -12.93
C PRO A 565 -13.99 9.41 -13.04
N ALA A 566 -13.73 8.71 -11.93
CA ALA A 566 -13.65 7.27 -11.93
C ALA A 566 -15.05 6.73 -12.17
N THR A 567 -15.18 5.97 -13.24
CA THR A 567 -16.28 5.03 -13.37
C THR A 567 -15.99 3.92 -12.37
N TYR A 568 -16.36 4.15 -11.10
CA TYR A 568 -16.26 3.15 -10.05
C TYR A 568 -17.21 2.01 -10.39
N SER A 569 -16.68 0.99 -11.07
CA SER A 569 -17.39 -0.22 -11.47
C SER A 569 -16.85 -1.39 -10.67
N ILE A 570 -17.72 -2.14 -10.00
CA ILE A 570 -17.37 -3.40 -9.38
C ILE A 570 -18.44 -4.43 -9.72
N ARG A 571 -18.02 -5.69 -9.76
CA ARG A 571 -18.87 -6.87 -9.93
C ARG A 571 -19.20 -7.49 -8.57
N ILE A 572 -20.47 -7.74 -8.30
CA ILE A 572 -20.85 -8.76 -7.31
C ILE A 572 -21.10 -10.10 -7.97
N TYR A 573 -20.62 -11.15 -7.30
CA TYR A 573 -20.87 -12.54 -7.65
C TYR A 573 -22.09 -13.08 -6.89
N THR A 574 -23.29 -13.02 -7.46
CA THR A 574 -24.45 -13.75 -6.93
C THR A 574 -24.43 -15.20 -7.43
N ARG A 575 -24.17 -16.18 -6.56
CA ARG A 575 -24.20 -17.61 -6.90
C ARG A 575 -25.39 -18.31 -6.22
N PHE A 576 -26.51 -18.37 -6.94
CA PHE A 576 -27.71 -19.08 -6.47
C PHE A 576 -27.43 -20.55 -6.08
N ARG A 577 -27.48 -20.86 -4.79
CA ARG A 577 -27.73 -22.23 -4.33
C ARG A 577 -29.24 -22.50 -4.46
N ARG A 578 -29.64 -23.45 -5.30
CA ARG A 578 -31.05 -23.91 -5.32
C ARG A 578 -31.44 -24.36 -3.91
N PRO A 579 -32.58 -23.92 -3.35
CA PRO A 579 -33.03 -24.40 -2.06
C PRO A 579 -33.28 -25.91 -2.15
N SER A 580 -32.48 -26.69 -1.42
CA SER A 580 -32.80 -28.08 -1.12
C SER A 580 -34.16 -28.11 -0.44
N ARG A 581 -35.12 -28.84 -1.01
CA ARG A 581 -36.49 -28.92 -0.48
C ARG A 581 -36.47 -29.35 0.99
N GLY A 582 -36.68 -28.41 1.89
CA GLY A 582 -36.87 -28.68 3.31
C GLY A 582 -37.99 -29.68 3.51
N ARG A 583 -37.77 -30.71 4.33
CA ARG A 583 -38.84 -31.59 4.79
C ARG A 583 -39.78 -30.76 5.65
N ALA A 584 -41.07 -30.76 5.31
CA ALA A 584 -42.09 -30.25 6.20
C ALA A 584 -42.18 -31.16 7.45
N SER A 585 -42.20 -30.55 8.63
CA SER A 585 -42.79 -31.14 9.84
C SER A 585 -43.57 -30.07 10.58
N CYS A 586 -44.86 -30.33 10.82
CA CYS A 586 -45.82 -29.37 11.32
C CYS A 586 -45.49 -28.85 12.73
N SER A 587 -45.77 -27.57 12.95
CA SER A 587 -46.04 -27.03 14.27
C SER A 587 -47.27 -27.69 14.91
N GLN A 588 -47.18 -28.10 16.17
CA GLN A 588 -48.33 -28.17 17.05
C GLN A 588 -47.99 -27.58 18.43
N ASN A 589 -48.82 -26.63 18.85
CA ASN A 589 -48.72 -25.94 20.13
C ASN A 589 -48.89 -26.91 21.30
N CYS A 590 -48.12 -26.68 22.37
CA CYS A 590 -48.60 -26.86 23.74
C CYS A 590 -47.82 -25.93 24.67
N ALA A 591 -48.53 -25.02 25.33
CA ALA A 591 -47.96 -24.20 26.41
C ALA A 591 -47.85 -25.01 27.70
N SER A 592 -46.88 -24.68 28.57
CA SER A 592 -46.92 -25.06 29.98
C SER A 592 -46.19 -24.02 30.85
N PRO A 593 -46.72 -23.68 32.05
CA PRO A 593 -46.05 -22.80 33.00
C PRO A 593 -45.32 -23.57 34.11
N SER A 594 -44.44 -22.84 34.81
CA SER A 594 -43.94 -23.09 36.18
C SER A 594 -43.01 -24.28 36.46
N SER A 595 -41.99 -23.95 37.26
CA SER A 595 -40.93 -24.76 37.89
C SER A 595 -41.42 -25.75 38.97
N PRO A 596 -40.54 -26.52 39.66
CA PRO A 596 -39.32 -27.24 39.21
C PRO A 596 -39.29 -28.70 39.74
N ARG A 597 -38.28 -29.51 39.34
CA ARG A 597 -37.42 -30.38 40.20
C ARG A 597 -36.82 -31.61 39.48
N ASP A 598 -35.51 -31.78 39.71
CA ASP A 598 -34.74 -33.00 39.97
C ASP A 598 -34.71 -34.26 39.07
N THR A 599 -33.49 -34.83 39.07
CA THR A 599 -33.11 -36.24 38.87
C THR A 599 -33.11 -36.92 37.48
N ARG A 600 -31.87 -37.13 37.00
CA ARG A 600 -31.30 -38.29 36.27
C ARG A 600 -32.22 -39.53 36.10
N MET A 601 -32.27 -40.13 34.89
CA MET A 601 -31.52 -41.38 34.55
C MET A 601 -31.85 -42.00 33.16
N THR A 602 -30.83 -42.10 32.31
CA THR A 602 -30.41 -43.27 31.49
C THR A 602 -31.35 -44.09 30.59
N TRP A 603 -30.95 -44.13 29.29
CA TRP A 603 -30.74 -45.30 28.43
C TRP A 603 -31.89 -46.23 27.92
N SER A 604 -32.23 -46.00 26.64
CA SER A 604 -32.02 -46.94 25.51
C SER A 604 -33.11 -47.92 25.02
N ARG A 605 -32.99 -48.20 23.69
CA ARG A 605 -33.01 -49.50 22.98
C ARG A 605 -34.22 -49.89 22.10
N THR A 606 -33.88 -50.36 20.89
CA THR A 606 -34.61 -51.31 20.00
C THR A 606 -35.73 -50.68 19.12
N LYS A 607 -35.64 -50.54 17.78
CA LYS A 607 -35.36 -51.45 16.63
C LYS A 607 -36.56 -52.32 16.20
N CYS A 608 -37.09 -52.15 14.97
CA CYS A 608 -37.34 -53.24 13.97
C CYS A 608 -38.31 -52.90 12.80
N LEU A 609 -37.92 -53.34 11.57
CA LEU A 609 -38.75 -53.77 10.40
C LEU A 609 -39.67 -52.71 9.73
N GLY A 610 -40.00 -52.71 8.43
CA GLY A 610 -39.72 -53.47 7.18
C GLY A 610 -40.54 -52.75 6.05
N THR A 611 -40.38 -52.85 4.73
CA THR A 611 -40.03 -53.93 3.77
C THR A 611 -39.68 -53.34 2.37
N GLY A 612 -39.14 -54.17 1.45
CA GLY A 612 -38.62 -53.84 0.10
C GLY A 612 -39.61 -53.34 -0.98
N THR A 613 -39.22 -53.17 -2.25
CA THR A 613 -38.40 -54.03 -3.16
C THR A 613 -37.61 -53.16 -4.19
N ALA A 614 -36.31 -53.41 -4.44
CA ALA A 614 -35.69 -54.23 -5.53
C ALA A 614 -35.70 -53.53 -6.93
N LEU A 615 -34.67 -53.54 -7.81
CA LEU A 615 -33.53 -54.45 -8.05
C LEU A 615 -32.27 -53.73 -8.63
N MET A 616 -31.06 -54.26 -8.31
CA MET A 616 -29.83 -54.51 -9.13
C MET A 616 -29.33 -53.49 -10.18
N GLU A 617 -28.03 -53.33 -10.51
CA GLU A 617 -26.70 -53.83 -10.08
C GLU A 617 -25.68 -52.78 -10.65
N ARG A 618 -24.44 -52.54 -10.19
CA ARG A 618 -23.40 -53.43 -9.64
C ARG A 618 -22.25 -52.61 -8.98
N SER A 619 -21.75 -53.06 -7.83
CA SER A 619 -20.33 -53.20 -7.39
C SER A 619 -19.27 -52.09 -7.62
N GLU A 620 -18.30 -51.80 -6.73
CA GLU A 620 -18.01 -52.03 -5.29
C GLU A 620 -16.61 -51.37 -4.96
N PRO A 621 -16.02 -51.42 -3.74
CA PRO A 621 -16.27 -50.53 -2.60
C PRO A 621 -15.03 -49.74 -2.09
N CYS A 622 -15.23 -48.89 -1.08
CA CYS A 622 -14.15 -48.29 -0.28
C CYS A 622 -13.40 -49.32 0.59
N ARG A 623 -12.13 -49.05 0.92
CA ARG A 623 -11.45 -49.60 2.11
C ARG A 623 -10.66 -48.55 2.87
N LEU A 624 -10.68 -48.67 4.19
CA LEU A 624 -9.94 -47.86 5.18
C LEU A 624 -8.54 -48.43 5.49
N TYR A 625 -7.81 -47.63 6.28
CA TYR A 625 -6.64 -47.94 7.13
C TYR A 625 -5.23 -47.82 6.53
N SER A 626 -4.68 -46.61 6.74
CA SER A 626 -3.39 -46.27 7.40
C SER A 626 -2.42 -47.39 7.79
N VAL A 627 -1.10 -47.14 7.66
CA VAL A 627 -0.05 -47.37 8.70
C VAL A 627 1.33 -46.82 8.25
N MET A 628 2.00 -46.06 9.16
CA MET A 628 3.46 -45.80 9.37
C MET A 628 4.38 -45.38 8.19
N GLN A 629 5.01 -44.18 8.22
CA GLN A 629 6.17 -43.68 9.01
C GLN A 629 7.58 -44.05 8.47
N ILE A 630 8.42 -43.01 8.20
CA ILE A 630 9.90 -42.93 8.06
C ILE A 630 10.23 -41.57 7.36
N TYR A 631 11.22 -40.71 7.72
CA TYR A 631 12.12 -40.67 8.89
C TYR A 631 12.66 -39.23 9.20
N ILE A 632 12.30 -38.70 10.37
CA ILE A 632 12.98 -37.72 11.26
C ILE A 632 14.45 -37.33 10.94
N ARG A 633 14.80 -36.02 11.03
CA ARG A 633 16.08 -35.31 11.44
C ARG A 633 16.28 -34.00 10.64
N TYR A 634 16.79 -32.83 11.08
CA TYR A 634 17.37 -32.23 12.33
C TYR A 634 17.01 -30.71 12.34
N MET A 635 16.46 -30.07 13.39
CA MET A 635 17.06 -29.21 14.46
C MET A 635 18.06 -28.06 14.14
N HIS A 636 17.56 -26.80 14.24
CA HIS A 636 17.96 -25.65 15.13
C HIS A 636 19.37 -25.00 15.17
N ILE A 637 19.38 -23.67 15.53
CA ILE A 637 20.49 -22.70 15.86
C ILE A 637 20.90 -21.84 14.63
N ALA A 638 21.17 -20.51 14.66
CA ALA A 638 21.70 -19.61 15.72
C ALA A 638 20.85 -18.40 16.25
N PHE A 639 21.26 -17.11 16.06
CA PHE A 639 21.03 -16.03 17.06
C PHE A 639 21.15 -14.54 16.61
N SER A 640 20.66 -13.59 17.45
CA SER A 640 20.51 -12.12 17.24
C SER A 640 21.74 -11.24 17.63
N LEU A 641 21.80 -9.93 17.18
CA LEU A 641 22.28 -8.74 17.97
C LEU A 641 22.33 -7.33 17.25
N LEU A 642 21.50 -6.39 17.75
CA LEU A 642 21.65 -4.92 18.03
C LEU A 642 22.38 -3.83 17.15
N LEU A 643 21.56 -2.85 16.70
CA LEU A 643 21.60 -1.35 16.80
C LEU A 643 22.79 -0.40 16.43
N SER A 644 22.43 0.64 15.62
CA SER A 644 22.62 2.12 15.81
C SER A 644 23.50 3.02 14.88
N SER A 645 22.77 3.90 14.14
CA SER A 645 22.90 5.38 13.91
C SER A 645 23.94 6.10 12.99
N VAL A 646 23.42 7.17 12.34
CA VAL A 646 24.02 8.39 11.70
C VAL A 646 24.68 8.28 10.30
N PRO A 647 24.43 9.18 9.32
CA PRO A 647 23.21 9.93 8.94
C PRO A 647 22.78 9.73 7.45
N GLN A 648 21.74 10.42 6.99
CA GLN A 648 21.12 10.27 5.66
C GLN A 648 21.92 10.88 4.48
N THR A 649 21.86 10.22 3.32
CA THR A 649 22.06 10.84 2.00
C THR A 649 20.89 10.47 1.08
N SER A 650 20.35 11.46 0.37
CA SER A 650 19.14 11.39 -0.45
C SER A 650 19.22 10.38 -1.61
N ALA A 651 18.21 9.53 -1.73
CA ALA A 651 17.88 8.79 -2.95
C ALA A 651 16.41 9.03 -3.29
N ALA A 652 16.16 9.88 -4.30
CA ALA A 652 14.83 10.13 -4.85
C ALA A 652 14.66 9.36 -6.16
N GLN A 653 13.73 8.41 -6.14
CA GLN A 653 13.14 7.63 -7.25
C GLN A 653 11.67 7.45 -6.83
N ASP A 654 10.64 7.50 -7.67
CA ASP A 654 10.57 7.64 -9.13
C ASP A 654 9.33 8.47 -9.53
N GLY A 655 9.36 9.10 -10.70
CA GLY A 655 8.19 9.72 -11.32
C GLY A 655 7.44 8.78 -12.28
N LEU A 656 6.28 8.29 -11.83
CA LEU A 656 5.11 7.92 -12.65
C LEU A 656 5.30 6.86 -13.77
N ARG A 657 5.05 5.60 -13.40
CA ARG A 657 4.54 4.56 -14.32
C ARG A 657 3.02 4.43 -14.13
N PRO A 658 2.21 4.19 -15.18
CA PRO A 658 0.83 3.72 -15.01
C PRO A 658 0.84 2.25 -14.55
N GLU A 659 -0.11 1.91 -13.68
CA GLU A 659 -0.19 0.61 -13.02
C GLU A 659 -0.24 -0.58 -13.99
N ARG A 660 0.68 -1.53 -13.74
CA ARG A 660 0.50 -2.96 -14.01
C ARG A 660 0.94 -3.70 -12.77
N VAL A 661 0.26 -4.82 -12.53
CA VAL A 661 0.59 -5.85 -11.53
C VAL A 661 2.10 -5.92 -11.32
N ALA A 662 2.55 -5.61 -10.10
CA ALA A 662 3.94 -5.74 -9.70
C ALA A 662 4.31 -7.23 -9.70
N SER A 663 4.77 -7.74 -10.85
CA SER A 663 5.57 -8.97 -10.85
C SER A 663 6.75 -8.71 -9.91
N PRO A 664 6.93 -9.50 -8.83
CA PRO A 664 7.85 -9.13 -7.78
C PRO A 664 9.25 -8.99 -8.37
N GLN A 665 9.89 -7.84 -8.12
CA GLN A 665 11.35 -7.75 -8.24
C GLN A 665 11.94 -8.57 -7.10
N LEU A 666 11.96 -9.89 -7.31
CA LEU A 666 12.49 -10.85 -6.37
C LEU A 666 13.96 -10.53 -6.13
N LYS A 667 14.24 -10.07 -4.92
CA LYS A 667 15.39 -10.54 -4.15
C LYS A 667 15.37 -12.08 -4.14
N ASN A 668 15.87 -12.71 -5.19
CA ASN A 668 15.94 -14.17 -5.25
C ASN A 668 17.25 -14.64 -4.60
N ILE A 669 17.14 -15.06 -3.34
CA ILE A 669 17.42 -16.43 -2.85
C ILE A 669 17.33 -16.41 -1.31
N HIS A 670 16.58 -17.36 -0.72
CA HIS A 670 16.52 -17.54 0.73
C HIS A 670 17.89 -17.92 1.31
N ALA A 671 18.24 -17.33 2.44
CA ALA A 671 19.60 -17.30 2.99
C ALA A 671 19.89 -18.39 4.04
N GLU A 672 19.17 -19.51 4.02
CA GLU A 672 19.12 -20.49 5.11
C GLU A 672 20.36 -21.40 5.26
N ASP A 673 21.50 -21.03 4.65
CA ASP A 673 22.81 -21.71 4.81
C ASP A 673 24.02 -20.73 4.81
N PHE A 674 23.82 -19.39 4.87
CA PHE A 674 24.86 -18.41 4.43
C PHE A 674 25.31 -17.30 5.42
N GLU A 675 25.08 -17.41 6.73
CA GLU A 675 25.37 -16.36 7.74
C GLU A 675 26.82 -15.81 7.82
N SER A 676 27.83 -16.41 7.19
CA SER A 676 29.24 -16.14 7.51
C SER A 676 29.97 -15.05 6.69
N LEU A 677 29.32 -14.44 5.69
CA LEU A 677 29.97 -13.47 4.76
C LEU A 677 29.22 -12.16 4.54
N ASP A 678 27.90 -12.09 4.70
CA ASP A 678 27.15 -10.87 4.39
C ASP A 678 27.35 -9.76 5.43
N LYS A 679 27.62 -8.55 4.92
CA LYS A 679 27.73 -7.28 5.65
C LYS A 679 28.69 -7.27 6.86
N ARG A 680 29.97 -7.57 6.61
CA ARG A 680 31.09 -7.05 7.44
C ARG A 680 31.26 -5.53 7.28
N GLN A 681 30.22 -4.75 7.55
CA GLN A 681 30.28 -3.29 7.55
C GLN A 681 30.01 -2.81 8.97
N SER A 682 30.89 -1.98 9.54
CA SER A 682 30.68 -1.41 10.87
C SER A 682 31.18 0.03 10.97
N ASN A 683 30.50 0.82 11.80
CA ASN A 683 30.90 2.18 12.12
C ASN A 683 32.05 2.16 13.15
N GLY A 684 33.19 2.73 12.80
CA GLY A 684 34.32 2.95 13.71
C GLY A 684 34.02 4.10 14.67
N THR A 685 33.22 3.85 15.71
CA THR A 685 33.02 4.78 16.82
C THR A 685 34.32 5.00 17.61
N GLU A 686 34.40 6.02 18.47
CA GLU A 686 35.55 6.18 19.37
C GLU A 686 35.81 4.97 20.28
N ASN A 687 34.82 4.10 20.50
CA ASN A 687 34.94 2.88 21.30
C ASN A 687 35.34 1.64 20.49
N SER A 688 35.29 1.70 19.16
CA SER A 688 35.63 0.60 18.26
C SER A 688 37.16 0.34 18.22
N PRO A 689 37.63 -0.91 17.94
CA PRO A 689 39.05 -1.21 17.81
C PRO A 689 39.73 -0.42 16.68
N VAL A 690 38.99 -0.15 15.60
CA VAL A 690 39.37 0.79 14.53
C VAL A 690 38.47 2.01 14.66
N PHE A 691 39.07 3.19 14.80
CA PHE A 691 38.36 4.45 15.04
C PHE A 691 39.04 5.62 14.31
N PHE A 692 38.41 6.79 14.34
CA PHE A 692 38.78 7.95 13.54
C PHE A 692 39.09 9.15 14.41
N ARG A 693 40.23 9.80 14.15
CA ARG A 693 40.65 11.04 14.83
C ARG A 693 41.52 11.87 13.89
N ASP A 694 41.28 13.18 13.85
CA ASP A 694 41.97 14.14 12.97
C ASP A 694 41.97 13.69 11.50
N ASN A 695 40.79 13.28 11.00
CA ASN A 695 40.56 12.73 9.64
C ASN A 695 41.34 11.45 9.27
N ASN A 696 42.09 10.87 10.21
CA ASN A 696 42.95 9.70 10.00
C ASN A 696 42.42 8.45 10.73
N VAL A 697 42.90 7.28 10.30
CA VAL A 697 42.56 5.97 10.87
C VAL A 697 43.47 5.67 12.06
N TRP A 698 42.89 5.18 13.14
CA TRP A 698 43.58 4.77 14.36
C TRP A 698 43.14 3.36 14.78
N TYR A 699 44.03 2.65 15.46
CA TYR A 699 43.78 1.33 16.04
C TYR A 699 44.04 1.34 17.55
N ARG A 700 43.11 0.81 18.34
CA ARG A 700 43.27 0.58 19.78
C ARG A 700 43.40 -0.91 20.06
N ASP A 701 44.52 -1.31 20.68
CA ASP A 701 44.69 -2.71 21.13
C ASP A 701 43.98 -2.99 22.47
N SER A 702 43.91 -4.27 22.84
CA SER A 702 43.21 -4.76 24.03
C SER A 702 43.74 -4.24 25.37
N ASN A 703 44.90 -3.57 25.39
CA ASN A 703 45.43 -2.89 26.58
C ASN A 703 45.08 -1.40 26.62
N GLY A 704 44.22 -0.93 25.70
CA GLY A 704 43.87 0.48 25.54
C GLY A 704 44.94 1.33 24.84
N ARG A 705 46.00 0.72 24.28
CA ARG A 705 47.04 1.46 23.56
C ARG A 705 46.57 1.81 22.15
N GLU A 706 46.51 3.10 21.88
CA GLU A 706 46.19 3.65 20.56
C GLU A 706 47.44 3.80 19.69
N VAL A 707 47.30 3.53 18.38
CA VAL A 707 48.32 3.71 17.35
C VAL A 707 47.66 4.33 16.12
N GLN A 708 48.26 5.41 15.60
CA GLN A 708 47.83 6.02 14.34
C GLN A 708 48.24 5.14 13.15
N MET A 709 47.28 4.81 12.29
CA MET A 709 47.44 3.86 11.18
C MET A 709 47.64 4.57 9.83
N SER A 710 47.07 5.76 9.64
CA SER A 710 47.28 6.63 8.47
C SER A 710 47.72 8.05 8.85
N THR A 711 48.39 8.72 7.92
CA THR A 711 48.83 10.14 8.04
C THR A 711 48.42 10.99 6.82
N THR A 712 47.59 10.41 5.95
CA THR A 712 47.16 10.95 4.65
C THR A 712 45.76 11.56 4.67
N GLY A 713 45.03 11.40 5.78
CA GLY A 713 43.70 11.98 5.98
C GLY A 713 43.78 13.50 6.21
N THR A 714 42.93 14.23 5.52
CA THR A 714 42.82 15.70 5.56
C THR A 714 41.34 16.11 5.55
N GLU A 715 41.02 17.38 5.74
CA GLU A 715 39.62 17.87 5.62
C GLU A 715 39.11 17.75 4.17
N ASP A 716 39.98 17.99 3.18
CA ASP A 716 39.68 17.82 1.75
C ASP A 716 39.64 16.35 1.30
N SER A 717 40.19 15.42 2.10
CA SER A 717 40.09 13.99 1.84
C SER A 717 40.16 13.15 3.13
N PRO A 718 39.06 13.07 3.88
CA PRO A 718 39.00 12.30 5.11
C PRO A 718 38.85 10.80 4.83
N PHE A 719 39.19 9.98 5.82
CA PHE A 719 38.74 8.59 5.85
C PHE A 719 37.30 8.52 6.38
N SER A 720 36.42 7.77 5.71
CA SER A 720 35.05 7.56 6.16
C SER A 720 35.01 6.71 7.42
N ASN A 721 33.99 6.90 8.26
CA ASN A 721 33.81 6.13 9.49
C ASN A 721 33.37 4.67 9.25
N ILE A 722 33.18 4.27 7.98
CA ILE A 722 32.73 2.96 7.57
C ILE A 722 33.93 2.02 7.40
N THR A 723 33.92 0.89 8.09
CA THR A 723 35.00 -0.09 8.08
C THR A 723 34.53 -1.45 7.55
N TYR A 724 35.41 -2.12 6.81
CA TYR A 724 35.22 -3.46 6.25
C TYR A 724 36.30 -4.43 6.78
N PRO A 725 36.15 -4.98 8.00
CA PRO A 725 37.12 -5.93 8.56
C PRO A 725 37.15 -7.26 7.79
N SER A 726 38.32 -7.90 7.71
CA SER A 726 38.49 -9.23 7.13
C SER A 726 37.95 -10.33 8.06
N PRO A 727 37.65 -11.54 7.55
CA PRO A 727 37.16 -12.67 8.35
C PRO A 727 37.96 -12.96 9.64
N GLY A 728 39.29 -12.80 9.61
CA GLY A 728 40.16 -13.00 10.78
C GLY A 728 40.35 -11.78 11.68
N ASN A 729 39.77 -10.62 11.35
CA ASN A 729 40.10 -9.31 11.93
C ASN A 729 41.60 -8.95 11.90
N GLU A 730 42.36 -9.53 10.95
CA GLU A 730 43.79 -9.21 10.73
C GLU A 730 43.96 -7.97 9.84
N PHE A 731 42.99 -7.72 8.97
CA PHE A 731 42.98 -6.59 8.04
C PHE A 731 41.63 -5.86 8.10
N VAL A 732 41.63 -4.60 7.68
CA VAL A 732 40.42 -3.79 7.50
C VAL A 732 40.56 -2.92 6.26
N VAL A 733 39.50 -2.77 5.48
CA VAL A 733 39.42 -1.75 4.43
C VAL A 733 38.57 -0.58 4.92
N VAL A 734 39.05 0.63 4.62
CA VAL A 734 38.39 1.91 4.94
C VAL A 734 38.50 2.79 3.70
N PHE A 735 37.47 3.56 3.39
CA PHE A 735 37.48 4.41 2.20
C PHE A 735 38.06 5.79 2.54
N GLN A 736 39.03 6.26 1.74
CA GLN A 736 39.47 7.65 1.76
C GLN A 736 38.81 8.39 0.60
N SER A 737 37.84 9.22 0.91
CA SER A 737 37.02 9.94 -0.07
C SER A 737 37.55 11.35 -0.27
N THR A 738 37.51 11.88 -1.48
CA THR A 738 37.47 13.34 -1.70
C THR A 738 36.01 13.71 -1.89
N PRO A 739 35.43 14.63 -1.09
CA PRO A 739 34.03 15.01 -1.26
C PRO A 739 33.71 15.53 -2.66
N ALA A 740 32.46 15.36 -3.09
CA ALA A 740 31.93 16.09 -4.23
C ALA A 740 31.98 17.62 -3.98
N GLN A 741 31.86 18.41 -5.04
CA GLN A 741 31.61 19.85 -4.87
C GLN A 741 30.19 20.11 -4.37
N ASP A 742 29.98 21.19 -3.64
CA ASP A 742 28.63 21.69 -3.37
C ASP A 742 28.03 22.27 -4.65
N HIS A 743 26.86 21.78 -5.07
CA HIS A 743 26.04 22.32 -6.14
C HIS A 743 24.60 22.39 -5.63
N ILE A 744 24.27 23.50 -4.98
CA ILE A 744 22.93 23.75 -4.47
C ILE A 744 22.07 24.35 -5.59
N VAL A 745 21.00 23.65 -5.94
CA VAL A 745 19.88 24.20 -6.73
C VAL A 745 18.90 24.89 -5.78
N TYR A 746 18.34 25.99 -6.22
CA TYR A 746 17.38 26.81 -5.48
C TYR A 746 16.06 26.86 -6.23
N GLU A 747 14.99 26.46 -5.55
CA GLU A 747 13.62 26.52 -6.07
C GLU A 747 12.79 27.49 -5.23
N VAL A 748 11.86 28.19 -5.86
CA VAL A 748 10.96 29.13 -5.18
C VAL A 748 9.54 28.59 -5.32
N GLU A 749 9.00 28.04 -4.23
CA GLU A 749 7.57 27.77 -4.12
C GLU A 749 6.87 29.12 -4.05
N SER A 750 6.21 29.54 -5.15
CA SER A 750 5.63 30.88 -5.26
C SER A 750 4.35 31.04 -4.46
N SER A 751 3.64 29.93 -4.24
CA SER A 751 2.29 29.87 -3.63
C SER A 751 2.20 28.78 -2.56
N PRO A 752 3.03 28.81 -1.50
CA PRO A 752 2.95 27.85 -0.41
C PRO A 752 1.60 27.92 0.30
N TYR A 753 1.03 26.77 0.66
CA TYR A 753 -0.34 26.69 1.19
C TYR A 753 -0.53 27.36 2.56
N ASP A 754 0.55 27.52 3.32
CA ASP A 754 0.59 27.94 4.72
C ASP A 754 1.09 29.38 4.94
N GLN A 755 1.57 30.08 3.90
CA GLN A 755 2.08 31.45 4.02
C GLN A 755 1.87 32.30 2.75
N LEU A 756 1.74 33.61 2.90
CA LEU A 756 1.53 34.54 1.76
C LEU A 756 2.81 34.93 1.00
N GLN A 757 3.99 34.62 1.54
CA GLN A 757 5.28 34.94 0.92
C GLN A 757 5.88 33.68 0.31
N PRO A 758 6.58 33.75 -0.84
CA PRO A 758 7.24 32.59 -1.43
C PRO A 758 8.22 31.90 -0.46
N ARG A 759 8.34 30.58 -0.57
CA ARG A 759 9.30 29.76 0.19
C ARG A 759 10.49 29.38 -0.69
N LEU A 760 11.70 29.52 -0.15
CA LEU A 760 12.93 29.03 -0.78
C LEU A 760 13.17 27.58 -0.37
N HIS A 761 13.22 26.69 -1.36
CA HIS A 761 13.70 25.32 -1.22
C HIS A 761 15.13 25.23 -1.76
N GLN A 762 15.93 24.31 -1.23
CA GLN A 762 17.29 24.07 -1.70
C GLN A 762 17.70 22.62 -1.54
N PHE A 763 18.42 22.08 -2.53
CA PHE A 763 18.91 20.70 -2.53
C PHE A 763 20.22 20.57 -3.30
N GLN A 764 21.02 19.56 -2.93
CA GLN A 764 22.28 19.23 -3.60
C GLN A 764 21.97 18.45 -4.89
N TYR A 765 22.41 18.96 -6.04
CA TYR A 765 22.13 18.37 -7.35
C TYR A 765 23.31 18.57 -8.29
N LEU A 766 24.14 17.53 -8.40
CA LEU A 766 25.32 17.50 -9.27
C LEU A 766 24.93 17.28 -10.75
N LYS A 767 25.53 18.09 -11.62
CA LYS A 767 25.29 18.15 -13.07
C LYS A 767 26.53 17.69 -13.86
N PRO A 768 26.40 17.32 -15.16
CA PRO A 768 27.52 16.87 -15.96
C PRO A 768 28.72 17.81 -15.94
N GLY A 769 29.90 17.26 -15.66
CA GLY A 769 31.14 18.01 -15.49
C GLY A 769 31.48 18.40 -14.04
N ASP A 770 30.53 18.40 -13.11
CA ASP A 770 30.77 18.73 -11.70
C ASP A 770 31.70 17.73 -11.00
N ASN A 771 32.46 18.14 -9.99
CA ASN A 771 33.28 17.20 -9.22
C ASN A 771 32.40 16.25 -8.38
N VAL A 772 32.50 14.95 -8.65
CA VAL A 772 31.87 13.87 -7.87
C VAL A 772 32.74 13.46 -6.69
N THR A 773 32.16 12.73 -5.74
CA THR A 773 32.93 12.10 -4.66
C THR A 773 33.92 11.09 -5.26
N ILE A 774 35.20 11.22 -4.93
CA ILE A 774 36.25 10.29 -5.38
C ILE A 774 36.62 9.36 -4.23
N ASP A 775 36.00 8.19 -4.22
CA ASP A 775 36.28 7.12 -3.25
C ASP A 775 37.56 6.34 -3.59
N ARG A 776 38.32 5.99 -2.56
CA ARG A 776 39.54 5.18 -2.69
C ARG A 776 39.60 4.16 -1.54
N PRO A 777 39.36 2.86 -1.78
CA PRO A 777 39.51 1.85 -0.73
C PRO A 777 40.98 1.74 -0.31
N ARG A 778 41.24 1.76 1.01
CA ARG A 778 42.57 1.68 1.62
C ARG A 778 42.60 0.55 2.64
N MET A 779 43.60 -0.32 2.55
CA MET A 779 43.72 -1.49 3.41
C MET A 779 44.72 -1.26 4.54
N PHE A 780 44.36 -1.70 5.75
CA PHE A 780 45.20 -1.63 6.94
C PHE A 780 45.45 -3.02 7.51
N ASP A 781 46.68 -3.28 7.90
CA ASP A 781 47.16 -4.48 8.58
C ASP A 781 47.13 -4.21 10.09
N LEU A 782 46.15 -4.79 10.78
CA LEU A 782 45.89 -4.57 12.20
C LEU A 782 46.92 -5.27 13.09
N THR A 783 47.57 -6.33 12.58
CA THR A 783 48.63 -7.07 13.27
C THR A 783 49.94 -6.27 13.30
N ASN A 784 50.38 -5.75 12.16
CA ASN A 784 51.59 -4.93 12.04
C ASN A 784 51.36 -3.43 12.28
N LYS A 785 50.09 -3.03 12.52
CA LYS A 785 49.66 -1.67 12.87
C LYS A 785 50.11 -0.61 11.86
N ARG A 786 49.81 -0.86 10.56
CA ARG A 786 50.18 0.00 9.44
C ARG A 786 49.22 -0.13 8.26
N GLU A 787 49.24 0.84 7.36
CA GLU A 787 48.62 0.72 6.03
C GLU A 787 49.36 -0.31 5.14
N VAL A 788 48.61 -1.03 4.31
CA VAL A 788 49.13 -1.87 3.20
C VAL A 788 49.18 -1.00 1.94
N ALA A 789 50.36 -0.84 1.35
CA ALA A 789 50.52 -0.05 0.14
C ALA A 789 49.85 -0.75 -1.07
N THR A 790 48.92 -0.06 -1.73
CA THR A 790 48.14 -0.53 -2.88
C THR A 790 48.21 0.47 -4.05
N ASP A 791 47.89 0.00 -5.26
CA ASP A 791 47.91 0.79 -6.50
C ASP A 791 46.48 1.12 -6.95
N ASN A 792 46.21 2.39 -7.22
CA ASN A 792 44.89 2.89 -7.62
C ASN A 792 44.65 2.85 -9.15
N THR A 793 45.65 2.50 -9.96
CA THR A 793 45.61 2.57 -11.45
C THR A 793 44.37 1.90 -12.08
N LEU A 794 43.80 0.86 -11.44
CA LEU A 794 42.62 0.15 -11.94
C LEU A 794 41.27 0.77 -11.55
N PHE A 795 41.27 1.83 -10.74
CA PHE A 795 40.07 2.51 -10.25
C PHE A 795 40.25 4.05 -10.13
N GLU A 796 41.09 4.64 -10.99
CA GLU A 796 41.25 6.10 -11.08
C GLU A 796 40.04 6.78 -11.71
N ASN A 797 39.61 7.92 -11.15
CA ASN A 797 38.43 8.67 -11.60
C ASN A 797 37.11 7.85 -11.57
N PRO A 798 36.75 7.27 -10.41
CA PRO A 798 35.45 6.63 -10.24
C PRO A 798 34.32 7.64 -10.38
N TYR A 799 33.24 7.21 -11.01
CA TYR A 799 31.91 7.75 -10.74
C TYR A 799 31.39 7.21 -9.40
N GLN A 800 31.58 5.92 -9.15
CA GLN A 800 31.16 5.24 -7.92
C GLN A 800 31.98 3.96 -7.69
N ILE A 801 32.20 3.62 -6.43
CA ILE A 801 32.77 2.34 -5.98
C ILE A 801 31.85 1.75 -4.90
N TYR A 802 31.67 0.43 -4.89
CA TYR A 802 30.97 -0.29 -3.83
C TYR A 802 31.54 -1.69 -3.62
N SER A 803 31.51 -2.20 -2.37
CA SER A 803 32.01 -3.53 -2.02
C SER A 803 31.20 -4.64 -2.71
N LEU A 804 31.89 -5.68 -3.21
CA LEU A 804 31.27 -6.89 -3.76
C LEU A 804 30.94 -7.85 -2.61
N ASP A 805 29.67 -8.18 -2.40
CA ASP A 805 29.17 -9.25 -1.52
C ASP A 805 29.82 -9.29 -0.11
N GLY A 806 29.76 -8.16 0.61
CA GLY A 806 30.39 -7.99 1.93
C GLY A 806 31.88 -7.61 1.90
N GLY A 807 32.49 -7.62 0.71
CA GLY A 807 33.78 -7.02 0.40
C GLY A 807 34.99 -7.93 0.51
N TRP A 808 34.91 -9.09 1.18
CA TRP A 808 36.06 -9.99 1.34
C TRP A 808 35.77 -11.39 0.80
N ASN A 809 36.77 -12.02 0.16
CA ASN A 809 36.71 -13.44 -0.14
C ASN A 809 36.67 -14.30 1.15
N VAL A 810 36.25 -15.56 1.00
CA VAL A 810 36.12 -16.55 2.09
C VAL A 810 37.39 -16.63 2.95
N GLU A 811 38.56 -16.63 2.32
CA GLU A 811 39.85 -16.76 3.00
C GLU A 811 40.34 -15.47 3.67
N GLY A 812 39.70 -14.31 3.42
CA GLY A 812 40.12 -13.01 3.97
C GLY A 812 41.43 -12.48 3.41
N THR A 813 41.83 -12.92 2.22
CA THR A 813 43.11 -12.60 1.57
C THR A 813 43.00 -11.56 0.45
N GLU A 814 41.78 -11.22 0.02
CA GLU A 814 41.48 -10.27 -1.04
C GLU A 814 40.16 -9.51 -0.78
N PHE A 815 40.23 -8.18 -0.73
CA PHE A 815 39.07 -7.31 -0.72
C PHE A 815 38.60 -7.04 -2.16
N ARG A 816 37.30 -7.14 -2.42
CA ARG A 816 36.69 -7.04 -3.76
C ARG A 816 35.64 -5.94 -3.81
N PHE A 817 35.66 -5.16 -4.87
CA PHE A 817 34.72 -4.06 -5.09
C PHE A 817 34.41 -3.90 -6.58
N ILE A 818 33.22 -3.37 -6.86
CA ILE A 818 32.86 -2.90 -8.20
C ILE A 818 33.27 -1.44 -8.34
N TYR A 819 33.82 -1.13 -9.50
CA TYR A 819 34.25 0.20 -9.91
C TYR A 819 33.53 0.57 -11.20
N ASN A 820 32.87 1.71 -11.20
CA ASN A 820 32.27 2.34 -12.38
C ASN A 820 33.08 3.59 -12.72
N GLN A 821 33.75 3.60 -13.87
CA GLN A 821 34.52 4.77 -14.33
C GLN A 821 33.58 5.93 -14.66
N ARG A 822 33.99 7.16 -14.37
CA ARG A 822 33.24 8.34 -14.81
C ARG A 822 33.18 8.46 -16.34
N GLY A 823 31.97 8.69 -16.86
CA GLY A 823 31.66 8.53 -18.29
C GLY A 823 31.29 7.10 -18.70
N HIS A 824 31.27 6.16 -17.74
CA HIS A 824 30.66 4.83 -17.85
C HIS A 824 31.19 3.91 -18.96
N GLN A 825 32.35 4.22 -19.55
CA GLN A 825 32.98 3.38 -20.58
C GLN A 825 33.69 2.14 -20.04
N VAL A 826 33.94 2.09 -18.73
CA VAL A 826 34.61 0.96 -18.06
C VAL A 826 33.90 0.64 -16.75
N VAL A 827 33.49 -0.61 -16.59
CA VAL A 827 33.03 -1.18 -15.32
C VAL A 827 33.92 -2.37 -14.98
N ARG A 828 34.35 -2.50 -13.73
CA ARG A 828 35.23 -3.58 -13.27
C ARG A 828 34.74 -4.19 -11.98
N ILE A 829 35.06 -5.45 -11.76
CA ILE A 829 35.29 -5.98 -10.42
C ILE A 829 36.80 -5.95 -10.18
N VAL A 830 37.24 -5.30 -9.11
CA VAL A 830 38.64 -5.14 -8.72
C VAL A 830 38.89 -5.91 -7.43
N GLY A 831 39.97 -6.71 -7.40
CA GLY A 831 40.48 -7.40 -6.21
C GLY A 831 41.75 -6.73 -5.69
N MET A 832 41.82 -6.54 -4.38
CA MET A 832 42.92 -5.92 -3.64
C MET A 832 43.40 -6.90 -2.56
N SER A 833 44.51 -7.59 -2.81
CA SER A 833 45.07 -8.63 -1.94
C SER A 833 45.79 -8.04 -0.71
N THR A 834 45.82 -8.80 0.40
CA THR A 834 46.48 -8.41 1.67
C THR A 834 48.00 -8.18 1.58
N ASN A 835 48.62 -8.56 0.47
CA ASN A 835 50.03 -8.25 0.17
C ASN A 835 50.23 -6.96 -0.65
N GLY A 836 49.17 -6.19 -0.91
CA GLY A 836 49.19 -4.94 -1.69
C GLY A 836 48.93 -5.10 -3.19
N ARG A 837 48.81 -6.33 -3.71
CA ARG A 837 48.52 -6.56 -5.14
C ARG A 837 47.08 -6.16 -5.48
N VAL A 838 46.92 -5.32 -6.50
CA VAL A 838 45.61 -4.97 -7.08
C VAL A 838 45.48 -5.58 -8.48
N ARG A 839 44.30 -6.10 -8.82
CA ARG A 839 44.00 -6.73 -10.13
C ARG A 839 42.53 -6.59 -10.52
N ALA A 840 42.24 -6.55 -11.82
CA ALA A 840 40.88 -6.69 -12.31
C ALA A 840 40.50 -8.18 -12.32
N LEU A 841 39.34 -8.50 -11.76
CA LEU A 841 38.73 -9.85 -11.76
C LEU A 841 37.80 -9.99 -12.98
N VAL A 842 37.06 -8.91 -13.25
CA VAL A 842 36.26 -8.70 -14.46
C VAL A 842 36.54 -7.30 -14.97
N GLU A 843 36.65 -7.15 -16.28
CA GLU A 843 36.61 -5.86 -16.97
C GLU A 843 35.55 -5.92 -18.07
N GLU A 844 34.63 -4.96 -18.02
CA GLU A 844 33.69 -4.62 -19.08
C GLU A 844 34.09 -3.25 -19.62
N LYS A 845 34.27 -3.16 -20.94
CA LYS A 845 34.74 -1.94 -21.59
C LYS A 845 34.01 -1.73 -22.90
N SER A 846 33.57 -0.49 -23.13
CA SER A 846 32.93 -0.08 -24.38
C SER A 846 33.53 1.21 -24.91
N ASP A 847 33.61 1.33 -26.24
CA ASP A 847 33.97 2.59 -26.92
C ASP A 847 32.83 3.63 -26.84
N THR A 848 31.60 3.22 -26.51
CA THR A 848 30.45 4.11 -26.29
C THR A 848 30.17 4.28 -24.79
N PHE A 849 29.54 3.27 -24.18
CA PHE A 849 29.16 3.21 -22.76
C PHE A 849 28.90 1.75 -22.35
N VAL A 850 29.05 1.46 -21.06
CA VAL A 850 28.55 0.25 -20.41
C VAL A 850 27.25 0.63 -19.69
N ASP A 851 26.14 -0.03 -20.01
CA ASP A 851 24.85 0.23 -19.35
C ASP A 851 24.81 -0.43 -17.97
N TYR A 852 25.56 0.16 -17.04
CA TYR A 852 25.62 -0.28 -15.65
C TYR A 852 24.28 -0.11 -14.92
N SER A 853 23.41 0.77 -15.42
CA SER A 853 22.17 1.16 -14.75
C SER A 853 21.02 0.18 -14.97
N GLN A 854 20.99 -0.51 -16.11
CA GLN A 854 19.89 -1.40 -16.49
C GLN A 854 20.32 -2.84 -16.74
N LYS A 855 21.58 -3.06 -17.16
CA LYS A 855 22.07 -4.37 -17.63
C LYS A 855 23.08 -5.04 -16.71
N LEU A 856 23.53 -4.36 -15.66
CA LEU A 856 24.48 -4.92 -14.72
C LEU A 856 23.84 -6.06 -13.92
N TYR A 857 24.39 -7.26 -14.08
CA TYR A 857 24.11 -8.40 -13.23
C TYR A 857 25.42 -9.15 -12.97
N TYR A 858 25.61 -9.57 -11.72
CA TYR A 858 26.70 -10.44 -11.32
C TYR A 858 26.27 -11.36 -10.20
N LYS A 859 26.95 -12.51 -10.04
CA LYS A 859 26.81 -13.39 -8.87
C LYS A 859 28.10 -14.18 -8.66
N GLU A 860 28.73 -14.07 -7.49
CA GLU A 860 29.82 -14.97 -7.09
C GLU A 860 29.24 -16.34 -6.68
N LEU A 861 29.83 -17.42 -7.19
CA LEU A 861 29.38 -18.78 -6.90
C LEU A 861 30.07 -19.29 -5.64
N LYS A 862 29.29 -19.76 -4.65
CA LYS A 862 29.77 -20.11 -3.31
C LYS A 862 29.79 -21.62 -3.04
N SER A 863 28.97 -22.39 -3.74
CA SER A 863 28.74 -23.83 -3.46
C SER A 863 29.78 -24.80 -4.06
N SER A 864 30.62 -24.33 -4.98
CA SER A 864 31.69 -25.13 -5.59
C SER A 864 33.05 -24.54 -5.22
N ASN A 865 34.06 -25.41 -4.99
CA ASN A 865 35.46 -25.02 -4.68
C ASN A 865 36.19 -24.41 -5.90
N SER A 866 35.50 -23.56 -6.66
CA SER A 866 35.98 -22.87 -7.84
C SER A 866 35.69 -21.39 -7.66
N SER A 867 36.72 -20.56 -7.82
CA SER A 867 36.54 -19.10 -7.79
C SER A 867 35.85 -18.68 -9.09
N GLU A 868 34.51 -18.75 -9.11
CA GLU A 868 33.68 -18.51 -10.30
C GLU A 868 32.67 -17.38 -10.06
N LEU A 869 32.37 -16.62 -11.11
CA LEU A 869 31.40 -15.53 -11.09
C LEU A 869 30.58 -15.54 -12.39
N ILE A 870 29.26 -15.37 -12.29
CA ILE A 870 28.40 -15.06 -13.45
C ILE A 870 28.43 -13.54 -13.65
N TRP A 871 28.55 -13.07 -14.89
CA TRP A 871 28.60 -11.65 -15.27
C TRP A 871 27.75 -11.37 -16.51
N ALA A 872 26.91 -10.32 -16.48
CA ALA A 872 26.18 -9.84 -17.66
C ALA A 872 27.00 -8.81 -18.45
N SER A 873 26.96 -8.90 -19.78
CA SER A 873 27.85 -8.15 -20.67
C SER A 873 27.27 -8.02 -22.08
N GLU A 874 27.51 -6.86 -22.73
CA GLU A 874 27.11 -6.59 -24.12
C GLU A 874 28.24 -6.83 -25.16
N ARG A 875 29.36 -7.44 -24.77
CA ARG A 875 30.62 -7.50 -25.56
C ARG A 875 30.55 -8.15 -26.94
N ASP A 876 29.60 -9.06 -27.17
CA ASP A 876 29.36 -9.71 -28.47
C ASP A 876 28.28 -8.99 -29.31
N GLY A 877 27.75 -7.88 -28.79
CA GLY A 877 26.67 -7.11 -29.39
C GLY A 877 25.31 -7.30 -28.73
N TRP A 878 25.18 -8.20 -27.76
CA TRP A 878 23.90 -8.53 -27.10
C TRP A 878 24.11 -8.74 -25.60
N ASN A 879 23.11 -8.43 -24.76
CA ASN A 879 23.27 -8.60 -23.31
C ASN A 879 23.20 -10.08 -22.93
N HIS A 880 24.35 -10.68 -22.65
CA HIS A 880 24.50 -12.11 -22.38
C HIS A 880 25.26 -12.38 -21.07
N LEU A 881 25.12 -13.61 -20.57
CA LEU A 881 25.76 -14.07 -19.35
C LEU A 881 27.06 -14.81 -19.65
N TYR A 882 28.09 -14.53 -18.88
CA TYR A 882 29.43 -15.09 -19.00
C TYR A 882 29.87 -15.67 -17.66
N LEU A 883 30.41 -16.89 -17.68
CA LEU A 883 31.02 -17.54 -16.52
C LEU A 883 32.50 -17.17 -16.47
N TYR A 884 32.92 -16.49 -15.41
CA TYR A 884 34.31 -16.11 -15.16
C TYR A 884 35.02 -17.06 -14.21
N ASP A 885 36.33 -17.13 -14.38
CA ASP A 885 37.31 -17.63 -13.43
C ASP A 885 37.94 -16.43 -12.72
N MET A 886 37.59 -16.24 -11.46
CA MET A 886 37.96 -15.09 -10.63
C MET A 886 39.42 -15.18 -10.13
N GLU A 887 40.08 -16.33 -10.22
CA GLU A 887 41.51 -16.47 -9.94
C GLU A 887 42.36 -15.95 -11.12
N SER A 888 42.04 -16.37 -12.34
CA SER A 888 42.76 -15.97 -13.56
C SER A 888 42.24 -14.69 -14.22
N GLY A 889 41.04 -14.22 -13.85
CA GLY A 889 40.38 -13.04 -14.42
C GLY A 889 39.88 -13.25 -15.86
N LYS A 890 39.46 -14.48 -16.21
CA LYS A 890 39.13 -14.87 -17.59
C LYS A 890 37.75 -15.49 -17.70
N VAL A 891 37.09 -15.27 -18.83
CA VAL A 891 35.88 -16.03 -19.20
C VAL A 891 36.24 -17.51 -19.35
N LYS A 892 35.55 -18.37 -18.59
CA LYS A 892 35.57 -19.84 -18.73
C LYS A 892 34.63 -20.28 -19.84
N ASN A 893 33.43 -19.68 -19.86
CA ASN A 893 32.38 -20.00 -20.81
C ASN A 893 31.46 -18.80 -21.04
N GLN A 894 30.90 -18.68 -22.25
CA GLN A 894 29.76 -17.84 -22.52
C GLN A 894 28.49 -18.66 -22.29
N ILE A 895 27.69 -18.29 -21.28
CA ILE A 895 26.54 -19.07 -20.81
C ILE A 895 25.34 -18.88 -21.74
N THR A 896 25.19 -17.70 -22.34
CA THR A 896 24.14 -17.43 -23.34
C THR A 896 24.73 -16.75 -24.57
N GLU A 897 24.23 -17.09 -25.75
CA GLU A 897 24.65 -16.53 -27.03
C GLU A 897 23.49 -16.47 -28.04
N GLY A 898 23.54 -15.52 -28.97
CA GLY A 898 22.61 -15.41 -30.10
C GLY A 898 22.11 -13.97 -30.35
N GLU A 899 21.23 -13.80 -31.34
CA GLU A 899 20.70 -12.49 -31.72
C GLU A 899 19.48 -12.06 -30.86
N TRP A 900 19.63 -12.14 -29.53
CA TRP A 900 18.60 -11.88 -28.53
C TRP A 900 19.23 -11.43 -27.21
N VAL A 901 18.47 -10.86 -26.25
CA VAL A 901 19.03 -10.35 -24.99
C VAL A 901 18.51 -11.06 -23.75
N VAL A 902 19.36 -11.23 -22.74
CA VAL A 902 18.96 -11.49 -21.35
C VAL A 902 18.51 -10.17 -20.72
N ARG A 903 17.26 -10.10 -20.24
CA ARG A 903 16.68 -8.94 -19.53
C ARG A 903 16.95 -8.96 -18.02
N SER A 904 16.93 -10.15 -17.43
CA SER A 904 17.21 -10.39 -16.02
C SER A 904 17.46 -11.88 -15.77
N VAL A 905 18.12 -12.18 -14.65
CA VAL A 905 18.20 -13.55 -14.11
C VAL A 905 17.07 -13.75 -13.11
N ASP A 906 16.31 -14.83 -13.28
CA ASP A 906 15.28 -15.24 -12.33
C ASP A 906 15.92 -15.99 -11.16
N TYR A 907 16.67 -17.06 -11.46
CA TYR A 907 17.21 -17.97 -10.45
C TYR A 907 18.48 -18.67 -10.94
N VAL A 908 19.37 -19.03 -10.00
CA VAL A 908 20.64 -19.72 -10.23
C VAL A 908 20.72 -20.93 -9.30
N ASP A 909 20.54 -22.12 -9.84
CA ASP A 909 20.81 -23.39 -9.15
C ASP A 909 22.30 -23.73 -9.34
N GLU A 910 23.11 -23.41 -8.33
CA GLU A 910 24.56 -23.65 -8.39
C GLU A 910 24.92 -25.14 -8.35
N MET A 911 24.10 -25.96 -7.68
CA MET A 911 24.35 -27.39 -7.49
C MET A 911 24.09 -28.18 -8.77
N LYS A 912 23.02 -27.85 -9.51
CA LYS A 912 22.77 -28.36 -10.86
C LYS A 912 23.54 -27.61 -11.94
N ARG A 913 24.11 -26.45 -11.61
CA ARG A 913 24.75 -25.49 -12.54
C ARG A 913 23.80 -25.04 -13.65
N GLN A 914 22.61 -24.58 -13.26
CA GLN A 914 21.55 -24.11 -14.16
C GLN A 914 21.07 -22.71 -13.80
N ILE A 915 20.67 -21.93 -14.81
CA ILE A 915 20.14 -20.57 -14.67
C ILE A 915 18.78 -20.47 -15.36
N TRP A 916 17.81 -19.89 -14.67
CA TRP A 916 16.55 -19.43 -15.25
C TRP A 916 16.64 -17.92 -15.51
N ILE A 917 16.25 -17.50 -16.70
CA ILE A 917 16.48 -16.15 -17.24
C ILE A 917 15.24 -15.63 -17.97
N LYS A 918 15.00 -14.32 -17.85
CA LYS A 918 14.07 -13.59 -18.71
C LYS A 918 14.81 -13.18 -19.97
N VAL A 919 14.33 -13.61 -21.13
CA VAL A 919 14.93 -13.32 -22.45
C VAL A 919 13.97 -12.56 -23.34
N LEU A 920 14.50 -11.66 -24.18
CA LEU A 920 13.74 -10.88 -25.16
C LEU A 920 14.30 -11.16 -26.56
N GLY A 921 13.42 -11.42 -27.53
CA GLY A 921 13.78 -11.70 -28.92
C GLY A 921 14.30 -13.11 -29.21
N ALA A 922 14.41 -13.98 -28.20
CA ALA A 922 14.88 -15.35 -28.37
C ALA A 922 13.90 -16.26 -29.16
N VAL A 923 12.64 -15.85 -29.29
CA VAL A 923 11.63 -16.55 -30.11
C VAL A 923 11.45 -15.83 -31.44
N SER A 924 11.87 -16.49 -32.53
CA SER A 924 11.87 -15.91 -33.87
C SER A 924 10.47 -15.58 -34.40
N GLY A 925 10.31 -14.42 -35.04
CA GLY A 925 9.08 -14.02 -35.73
C GLY A 925 8.07 -13.24 -34.89
N GLN A 926 8.38 -12.95 -33.62
CA GLN A 926 7.54 -12.16 -32.71
C GLN A 926 8.03 -10.69 -32.60
N ASP A 927 7.43 -9.92 -31.70
CA ASP A 927 7.99 -8.64 -31.27
C ASP A 927 9.24 -8.93 -30.40
N PRO A 928 10.43 -8.38 -30.72
CA PRO A 928 11.68 -8.71 -30.04
C PRO A 928 11.74 -8.21 -28.59
N TYR A 929 10.73 -7.48 -28.13
CA TYR A 929 10.58 -7.03 -26.75
C TYR A 929 9.67 -7.93 -25.90
N TYR A 930 9.06 -8.97 -26.47
CA TYR A 930 8.27 -9.93 -25.69
C TYR A 930 9.17 -10.75 -24.77
N ALA A 931 8.83 -10.74 -23.48
CA ALA A 931 9.47 -11.55 -22.47
C ALA A 931 9.10 -13.02 -22.61
N HIS A 932 10.11 -13.87 -22.51
CA HIS A 932 9.97 -15.31 -22.34
C HIS A 932 10.84 -15.78 -21.17
N LEU A 933 10.40 -16.83 -20.48
CA LEU A 933 11.22 -17.55 -19.52
C LEU A 933 12.06 -18.58 -20.27
N ALA A 934 13.35 -18.62 -20.01
CA ALA A 934 14.24 -19.66 -20.50
C ALA A 934 15.11 -20.24 -19.37
N ARG A 935 15.65 -21.43 -19.61
CA ARG A 935 16.68 -22.08 -18.77
C ARG A 935 17.92 -22.37 -19.62
N VAL A 936 19.09 -22.38 -19.00
CA VAL A 936 20.36 -22.82 -19.59
C VAL A 936 21.32 -23.36 -18.54
N ASN A 937 22.22 -24.28 -18.91
CA ASN A 937 23.30 -24.75 -18.04
C ASN A 937 24.49 -23.76 -18.05
N PHE A 938 25.35 -23.74 -17.03
CA PHE A 938 26.50 -22.81 -16.95
C PHE A 938 27.54 -23.01 -18.07
N ASP A 939 27.52 -24.16 -18.74
CA ASP A 939 28.35 -24.46 -19.92
C ASP A 939 27.68 -24.07 -21.26
N GLY A 940 26.54 -23.39 -21.21
CA GLY A 940 25.76 -22.97 -22.38
C GLY A 940 24.90 -24.08 -23.00
N SER A 941 24.97 -25.31 -22.49
CA SER A 941 24.15 -26.42 -22.98
C SER A 941 22.71 -26.34 -22.45
N ASP A 942 21.81 -27.08 -23.12
CA ASP A 942 20.38 -27.18 -22.78
C ASP A 942 19.64 -25.83 -22.65
N PHE A 943 20.03 -24.83 -23.48
CA PHE A 943 19.24 -23.61 -23.62
C PHE A 943 17.84 -23.94 -24.11
N LYS A 944 16.83 -23.49 -23.36
CA LYS A 944 15.44 -23.88 -23.56
C LYS A 944 14.47 -22.80 -23.13
N ILE A 945 13.60 -22.39 -24.05
CA ILE A 945 12.43 -21.56 -23.71
C ILE A 945 11.39 -22.45 -23.01
N LEU A 946 10.86 -21.98 -21.87
CA LEU A 946 9.87 -22.69 -21.06
C LEU A 946 8.43 -22.15 -21.27
N THR A 947 8.28 -20.88 -21.64
CA THR A 947 7.01 -20.25 -22.03
C THR A 947 6.64 -20.51 -23.49
N GLU A 948 5.36 -20.51 -23.84
CA GLU A 948 4.91 -20.70 -25.23
C GLU A 948 3.67 -19.85 -25.55
N GLY A 949 3.80 -18.97 -26.53
CA GLY A 949 2.77 -18.03 -26.96
C GLY A 949 3.39 -17.01 -27.92
N ASP A 950 2.56 -16.25 -28.63
CA ASP A 950 2.97 -15.00 -29.29
C ASP A 950 2.45 -13.86 -28.43
N GLY A 951 3.31 -13.29 -27.59
CA GLY A 951 2.96 -12.25 -26.64
C GLY A 951 4.01 -12.08 -25.55
N ASP A 952 3.82 -11.06 -24.73
CA ASP A 952 4.72 -10.73 -23.62
C ASP A 952 4.34 -11.56 -22.40
N HIS A 953 5.25 -12.41 -21.90
CA HIS A 953 4.98 -13.37 -20.82
C HIS A 953 5.40 -12.86 -19.44
N SER A 954 4.59 -13.23 -18.45
CA SER A 954 4.83 -13.11 -17.02
C SER A 954 4.60 -14.47 -16.36
N TRP A 955 5.31 -14.78 -15.28
CA TRP A 955 5.25 -16.08 -14.64
C TRP A 955 5.41 -16.02 -13.13
N SER A 956 4.85 -17.02 -12.45
CA SER A 956 5.12 -17.33 -11.05
C SER A 956 5.37 -18.82 -10.87
N PHE A 957 6.49 -19.17 -10.26
CA PHE A 957 6.75 -20.55 -9.85
C PHE A 957 5.91 -20.93 -8.62
N ASN A 958 5.72 -22.22 -8.41
CA ASN A 958 5.34 -22.76 -7.10
C ASN A 958 6.58 -22.91 -6.19
N ASP A 959 6.36 -23.17 -4.90
CA ASP A 959 7.41 -23.15 -3.86
C ASP A 959 8.61 -24.06 -4.16
N ASP A 960 8.37 -25.28 -4.66
CA ASP A 960 9.42 -26.24 -5.03
C ASP A 960 10.00 -26.01 -6.44
N ARG A 961 9.52 -24.97 -7.15
CA ARG A 961 9.83 -24.61 -8.53
C ARG A 961 9.70 -25.77 -9.54
N SER A 962 8.87 -26.78 -9.26
CA SER A 962 8.58 -27.87 -10.22
C SER A 962 7.58 -27.47 -11.31
N THR A 963 6.75 -26.46 -11.05
CA THR A 963 5.78 -25.92 -12.01
C THR A 963 5.72 -24.39 -11.94
N PHE A 964 5.14 -23.76 -12.96
CA PHE A 964 4.88 -22.32 -12.94
C PHE A 964 3.59 -21.97 -13.68
N THR A 965 2.94 -20.89 -13.28
CA THR A 965 1.92 -20.23 -14.10
C THR A 965 2.61 -19.37 -15.16
N ASP A 966 2.10 -19.42 -16.38
CA ASP A 966 2.52 -18.62 -17.53
C ASP A 966 1.33 -17.78 -17.99
N THR A 967 1.39 -16.47 -17.82
CA THR A 967 0.37 -15.49 -18.25
C THR A 967 0.95 -14.59 -19.33
N TRP A 968 0.34 -14.56 -20.51
CA TRP A 968 0.79 -13.71 -21.62
C TRP A 968 -0.35 -13.04 -22.39
N SER A 969 -0.02 -11.90 -22.99
CA SER A 969 -0.95 -11.12 -23.82
C SER A 969 -0.21 -10.26 -24.85
N ARG A 970 -0.98 -9.53 -25.65
CA ARG A 970 -0.49 -8.48 -26.54
C ARG A 970 -1.43 -7.28 -26.46
N MET A 971 -0.99 -6.10 -26.86
CA MET A 971 -1.91 -4.97 -27.05
C MET A 971 -3.11 -5.26 -27.99
N ASP A 972 -3.04 -6.31 -28.82
CA ASP A 972 -4.14 -6.80 -29.67
C ASP A 972 -4.74 -8.17 -29.28
N MET A 973 -4.39 -8.72 -28.11
CA MET A 973 -4.83 -10.05 -27.68
C MET A 973 -5.03 -10.12 -26.17
N ALA A 974 -6.19 -10.63 -25.73
CA ALA A 974 -6.49 -10.86 -24.33
C ALA A 974 -5.45 -11.76 -23.64
N GLU A 975 -5.38 -11.62 -22.31
CA GLU A 975 -4.55 -12.47 -21.45
C GLU A 975 -4.98 -13.93 -21.48
N LYS A 976 -3.97 -14.79 -21.57
CA LYS A 976 -4.11 -16.24 -21.42
C LYS A 976 -3.18 -16.69 -20.31
N THR A 977 -3.69 -17.53 -19.42
CA THR A 977 -2.91 -18.14 -18.34
C THR A 977 -3.01 -19.65 -18.39
N VAL A 978 -1.87 -20.32 -18.30
CA VAL A 978 -1.76 -21.78 -18.23
C VAL A 978 -0.76 -22.17 -17.15
N THR A 979 -0.85 -23.38 -16.63
CA THR A 979 0.22 -23.97 -15.80
C THR A 979 1.17 -24.76 -16.69
N ARG A 980 2.47 -24.71 -16.40
CA ARG A 980 3.54 -25.42 -17.10
C ARG A 980 4.44 -26.16 -16.13
N ASP A 981 5.06 -27.22 -16.63
CA ASP A 981 6.13 -27.95 -15.97
C ASP A 981 7.47 -27.17 -16.13
N ALA A 982 8.21 -26.95 -15.04
CA ALA A 982 9.38 -26.06 -15.00
C ALA A 982 10.66 -26.66 -15.61
N GLU A 983 10.70 -27.98 -15.78
CA GLU A 983 11.78 -28.72 -16.45
C GLU A 983 11.56 -28.76 -17.96
N THR A 984 10.30 -28.91 -18.38
CA THR A 984 9.94 -29.20 -19.76
C THR A 984 9.34 -28.04 -20.54
N GLY A 985 8.74 -27.05 -19.88
CA GLY A 985 7.95 -25.98 -20.50
C GLY A 985 6.57 -26.44 -21.02
N ASN A 986 6.26 -27.73 -20.90
CA ASN A 986 5.02 -28.29 -21.40
C ASN A 986 3.84 -27.77 -20.59
N LYS A 987 2.77 -27.35 -21.28
CA LYS A 987 1.49 -27.02 -20.63
C LYS A 987 0.93 -28.25 -19.90
N THR A 988 0.59 -28.06 -18.62
CA THR A 988 -0.04 -29.08 -17.76
C THR A 988 -1.53 -28.82 -17.55
N ALA A 989 -1.96 -27.57 -17.52
CA ALA A 989 -3.38 -27.17 -17.38
C ALA A 989 -3.66 -25.79 -18.00
N ASP A 990 -4.90 -25.56 -18.43
CA ASP A 990 -5.40 -24.22 -18.76
C ASP A 990 -6.00 -23.58 -17.50
N VAL A 991 -5.73 -22.29 -17.25
CA VAL A 991 -6.16 -21.57 -16.04
C VAL A 991 -7.16 -20.46 -16.38
N TYR A 992 -6.84 -19.61 -17.37
CA TYR A 992 -7.66 -18.46 -17.75
C TYR A 992 -7.49 -18.13 -19.24
N GLU A 993 -8.56 -17.64 -19.86
CA GLU A 993 -8.55 -17.03 -21.20
C GLU A 993 -9.52 -15.84 -21.18
N GLY A 994 -8.98 -14.63 -21.36
CA GLY A 994 -9.75 -13.39 -21.40
C GLY A 994 -10.40 -13.13 -22.76
N ASN A 995 -11.21 -12.07 -22.82
CA ASN A 995 -11.83 -11.60 -24.07
C ASN A 995 -11.74 -10.06 -24.18
N LEU A 996 -11.44 -9.56 -25.39
CA LEU A 996 -11.41 -8.13 -25.73
C LEU A 996 -12.69 -7.63 -26.44
N ASP A 997 -13.70 -8.49 -26.66
CA ASP A 997 -14.95 -8.11 -27.35
C ASP A 997 -15.76 -7.04 -26.60
N SER A 998 -15.61 -6.92 -25.28
CA SER A 998 -16.36 -5.99 -24.42
C SER A 998 -15.70 -4.61 -24.24
N LEU A 999 -14.63 -4.31 -24.97
CA LEU A 999 -13.90 -3.04 -24.81
C LEU A 999 -14.69 -1.85 -25.37
N LEU A 1000 -14.76 -0.79 -24.55
CA LEU A 1000 -15.34 0.51 -24.94
C LEU A 1000 -14.50 1.28 -25.98
N TRP A 1001 -13.27 0.83 -26.25
CA TRP A 1001 -12.30 1.48 -27.14
C TRP A 1001 -11.84 0.50 -28.23
N PRO A 1002 -11.43 0.98 -29.43
CA PRO A 1002 -10.91 0.11 -30.46
C PRO A 1002 -9.57 -0.48 -30.01
N ILE A 1003 -9.42 -1.80 -30.11
CA ILE A 1003 -8.14 -2.49 -29.91
C ILE A 1003 -7.03 -1.79 -30.72
N PRO A 1004 -5.91 -1.38 -30.09
CA PRO A 1004 -4.79 -0.76 -30.79
C PRO A 1004 -4.17 -1.70 -31.83
N GLU A 1005 -3.87 -1.16 -33.01
CA GLU A 1005 -3.22 -1.94 -34.06
C GLU A 1005 -1.71 -1.99 -33.79
N ARG A 1006 -1.16 -3.20 -33.57
CA ARG A 1006 0.30 -3.41 -33.62
C ARG A 1006 0.79 -3.24 -35.05
N PHE A 1007 1.86 -2.46 -35.24
CA PHE A 1007 2.48 -2.30 -36.54
C PHE A 1007 4.01 -2.29 -36.44
N ALA A 1008 4.66 -2.95 -37.38
CA ALA A 1008 6.10 -2.98 -37.51
C ALA A 1008 6.52 -2.67 -38.95
N ALA A 1009 7.59 -1.90 -39.09
CA ALA A 1009 8.15 -1.51 -40.39
C ALA A 1009 9.67 -1.34 -40.28
N PRO A 1010 10.42 -1.47 -41.40
CA PRO A 1010 11.84 -1.14 -41.41
C PRO A 1010 12.11 0.32 -41.03
N GLY A 1011 13.15 0.54 -40.23
CA GLY A 1011 13.63 1.86 -39.81
C GLY A 1011 14.49 2.55 -40.88
N ARG A 1012 15.36 3.47 -40.41
CA ARG A 1012 16.24 4.30 -41.26
C ARG A 1012 17.19 3.51 -42.15
N ASP A 1013 17.53 2.29 -41.74
CA ASP A 1013 18.43 1.36 -42.43
C ASP A 1013 17.72 0.54 -43.51
N ASN A 1014 16.38 0.63 -43.59
CA ASN A 1014 15.52 -0.17 -44.46
C ASN A 1014 15.64 -1.71 -44.22
N SER A 1015 16.08 -2.12 -43.02
CA SER A 1015 16.19 -3.54 -42.62
C SER A 1015 15.71 -3.85 -41.20
N THR A 1016 16.08 -3.04 -40.21
CA THR A 1016 15.72 -3.28 -38.81
C THR A 1016 14.25 -2.97 -38.58
N LEU A 1017 13.48 -3.96 -38.12
CA LEU A 1017 12.09 -3.74 -37.75
C LEU A 1017 11.98 -2.88 -36.47
N ILE A 1018 11.19 -1.83 -36.61
CA ILE A 1018 10.79 -0.85 -35.60
C ILE A 1018 9.34 -1.17 -35.24
N TYR A 1019 9.05 -1.29 -33.95
CA TYR A 1019 7.76 -1.76 -33.44
C TYR A 1019 7.00 -0.62 -32.77
N GLY A 1020 5.69 -0.60 -32.95
CA GLY A 1020 4.83 0.46 -32.44
C GLY A 1020 3.35 0.09 -32.47
N LEU A 1021 2.53 1.03 -31.98
CA LEU A 1021 1.08 0.92 -31.88
C LEU A 1021 0.42 2.06 -32.63
N VAL A 1022 -0.70 1.77 -33.29
CA VAL A 1022 -1.60 2.75 -33.92
C VAL A 1022 -2.94 2.74 -33.18
N PHE A 1023 -3.25 3.85 -32.51
CA PHE A 1023 -4.53 4.12 -31.88
C PHE A 1023 -5.39 4.96 -32.84
N ARG A 1024 -6.63 4.54 -33.04
CA ARG A 1024 -7.58 5.15 -34.00
C ARG A 1024 -8.85 5.64 -33.31
N PRO A 1025 -9.56 6.62 -33.89
CA PRO A 1025 -10.86 7.05 -33.37
C PRO A 1025 -11.87 5.88 -33.39
N TYR A 1026 -12.76 5.84 -32.38
CA TYR A 1026 -13.80 4.81 -32.26
C TYR A 1026 -14.77 4.83 -33.44
N GLN A 1027 -15.32 6.00 -33.79
CA GLN A 1027 -16.11 6.19 -35.00
C GLN A 1027 -15.23 6.73 -36.13
N MET A 1028 -14.51 5.81 -36.77
CA MET A 1028 -13.60 6.14 -37.87
C MET A 1028 -14.30 6.10 -39.24
N ASP A 1029 -14.21 7.21 -39.98
CA ASP A 1029 -14.50 7.27 -41.41
C ASP A 1029 -13.19 7.12 -42.21
N ASN A 1030 -13.05 6.01 -42.92
CA ASN A 1030 -11.86 5.71 -43.74
C ASN A 1030 -11.65 6.67 -44.92
N SER A 1031 -12.63 7.51 -45.28
CA SER A 1031 -12.48 8.56 -46.29
C SER A 1031 -11.94 9.88 -45.74
N THR A 1032 -12.00 10.06 -44.41
CA THR A 1032 -11.47 11.24 -43.70
C THR A 1032 -9.98 11.09 -43.42
N LYS A 1033 -9.24 12.20 -43.56
CA LYS A 1033 -7.82 12.30 -43.18
C LYS A 1033 -7.65 12.92 -41.79
N TYR A 1034 -7.18 12.11 -40.85
CA TYR A 1034 -6.96 12.47 -39.45
C TYR A 1034 -5.50 12.87 -39.21
N PRO A 1035 -5.21 13.99 -38.53
CA PRO A 1035 -3.83 14.33 -38.14
C PRO A 1035 -3.23 13.23 -37.25
N VAL A 1036 -1.91 13.08 -37.33
CA VAL A 1036 -1.17 12.12 -36.53
C VAL A 1036 -0.53 12.82 -35.32
N ILE A 1037 -0.64 12.22 -34.15
CA ILE A 1037 0.03 12.66 -32.92
C ILE A 1037 0.93 11.52 -32.44
N GLU A 1038 2.23 11.77 -32.34
CA GLU A 1038 3.15 10.84 -31.68
C GLU A 1038 3.21 11.12 -30.17
N LYS A 1039 2.95 10.10 -29.33
CA LYS A 1039 3.33 10.13 -27.92
C LYS A 1039 4.76 9.62 -27.85
N ILE A 1040 5.72 10.51 -27.64
CA ILE A 1040 7.15 10.17 -27.64
C ILE A 1040 7.69 10.06 -26.21
N TYR A 1041 8.44 8.99 -26.00
CA TYR A 1041 9.50 8.92 -25.00
C TYR A 1041 10.64 8.13 -25.65
N ALA A 1042 11.87 8.65 -25.57
CA ALA A 1042 13.05 8.04 -26.19
C ALA A 1042 14.29 8.12 -25.28
N GLY A 1043 14.09 8.05 -23.96
CA GLY A 1043 15.20 7.95 -23.01
C GLY A 1043 15.93 6.61 -23.18
N PRO A 1044 17.27 6.56 -23.34
CA PRO A 1044 17.96 5.33 -23.72
C PRO A 1044 17.94 4.19 -22.69
N HIS A 1045 17.46 4.44 -21.47
CA HIS A 1045 17.45 3.46 -20.39
C HIS A 1045 16.41 2.34 -20.58
N ASP A 1046 15.32 2.54 -21.31
CA ASP A 1046 14.34 1.46 -21.56
C ASP A 1046 13.69 1.57 -22.96
N PHE A 1047 12.61 0.84 -23.19
CA PHE A 1047 11.65 1.00 -24.29
C PHE A 1047 10.26 1.33 -23.72
N PHE A 1048 9.40 1.96 -24.51
CA PHE A 1048 8.21 2.67 -23.98
C PHE A 1048 6.90 2.32 -24.68
N VAL A 1049 6.91 1.52 -25.74
CA VAL A 1049 5.71 0.95 -26.35
C VAL A 1049 5.21 -0.23 -25.50
N PRO A 1050 3.98 -0.19 -24.96
CA PRO A 1050 3.40 -1.33 -24.23
C PRO A 1050 3.34 -2.62 -25.07
N LYS A 1051 3.64 -3.76 -24.44
CA LYS A 1051 3.77 -5.06 -25.12
C LYS A 1051 2.61 -6.01 -24.83
N ALA A 1052 2.42 -6.40 -23.57
CA ALA A 1052 1.22 -7.06 -23.06
C ALA A 1052 -0.05 -6.18 -23.20
N TYR A 1053 -1.25 -6.72 -22.98
CA TYR A 1053 -2.52 -5.99 -23.00
C TYR A 1053 -2.68 -5.01 -21.81
N MET A 1054 -3.12 -3.77 -22.04
CA MET A 1054 -3.59 -2.84 -20.99
C MET A 1054 -4.51 -1.76 -21.59
N SER A 1055 -5.31 -1.11 -20.75
CA SER A 1055 -5.98 0.14 -21.12
C SER A 1055 -4.95 1.28 -21.21
N HIS A 1056 -4.85 1.93 -22.37
CA HIS A 1056 -3.99 3.11 -22.55
C HIS A 1056 -4.86 4.38 -22.75
N ASP A 1057 -5.66 4.68 -21.72
CA ASP A 1057 -6.76 5.66 -21.73
C ASP A 1057 -6.38 7.01 -22.36
N GLU A 1058 -5.19 7.54 -22.07
CA GLU A 1058 -4.75 8.82 -22.61
C GLU A 1058 -4.68 8.84 -24.16
N ALA A 1059 -4.05 7.82 -24.77
CA ALA A 1059 -3.93 7.73 -26.22
C ALA A 1059 -5.29 7.45 -26.88
N HIS A 1060 -6.15 6.67 -26.22
CA HIS A 1060 -7.52 6.45 -26.65
C HIS A 1060 -8.37 7.72 -26.63
N ARG A 1061 -8.29 8.53 -25.55
CA ARG A 1061 -8.99 9.82 -25.45
C ARG A 1061 -8.54 10.81 -26.52
N ILE A 1062 -7.23 10.92 -26.76
CA ILE A 1062 -6.69 11.77 -27.83
C ILE A 1062 -7.14 11.25 -29.21
N ALA A 1063 -7.06 9.94 -29.47
CA ALA A 1063 -7.52 9.36 -30.73
C ALA A 1063 -9.01 9.62 -30.98
N ASN A 1064 -9.88 9.46 -29.97
CA ASN A 1064 -11.32 9.71 -30.08
C ASN A 1064 -11.70 11.17 -30.30
N GLN A 1065 -10.78 12.12 -30.11
CA GLN A 1065 -10.99 13.52 -30.53
C GLN A 1065 -10.82 13.71 -32.05
N GLY A 1066 -10.62 12.61 -32.80
CA GLY A 1066 -10.43 12.57 -34.24
C GLY A 1066 -8.97 12.77 -34.61
N PHE A 1067 -8.08 12.03 -33.97
CA PHE A 1067 -6.65 11.92 -34.26
C PHE A 1067 -6.26 10.46 -34.46
N VAL A 1068 -5.14 10.24 -35.12
CA VAL A 1068 -4.42 8.96 -35.03
C VAL A 1068 -3.28 9.16 -34.04
N VAL A 1069 -3.22 8.35 -32.99
CA VAL A 1069 -2.13 8.44 -32.01
C VAL A 1069 -1.17 7.27 -32.24
N VAL A 1070 0.13 7.54 -32.25
CA VAL A 1070 1.17 6.52 -32.45
C VAL A 1070 2.17 6.52 -31.30
N LEU A 1071 2.56 5.33 -30.88
CA LEU A 1071 3.66 5.07 -29.95
C LEU A 1071 4.67 4.18 -30.68
N ILE A 1072 5.95 4.53 -30.64
CA ILE A 1072 7.01 3.89 -31.45
C ILE A 1072 8.30 3.80 -30.62
N ASP A 1073 9.03 2.69 -30.69
CA ASP A 1073 10.39 2.55 -30.15
C ASP A 1073 11.42 2.53 -31.29
N GLY A 1074 11.99 3.70 -31.61
CA GLY A 1074 13.04 3.86 -32.62
C GLY A 1074 14.44 3.45 -32.12
N MET A 1075 15.44 3.43 -33.00
CA MET A 1075 16.83 3.12 -32.58
C MET A 1075 17.32 4.14 -31.54
N GLY A 1076 18.11 3.66 -30.58
CA GLY A 1076 18.55 4.42 -29.41
C GLY A 1076 17.78 4.11 -28.12
N THR A 1077 16.62 3.45 -28.17
CA THR A 1077 15.99 2.84 -26.99
C THR A 1077 16.66 1.52 -26.61
N ASN A 1078 16.38 1.02 -25.39
CA ASN A 1078 17.13 -0.09 -24.82
C ASN A 1078 16.62 -1.48 -25.26
N TRP A 1079 17.17 -2.53 -24.63
CA TRP A 1079 16.71 -3.93 -24.70
C TRP A 1079 16.65 -4.56 -26.09
N ARG A 1080 17.41 -3.99 -27.03
CA ARG A 1080 17.80 -4.60 -28.30
C ARG A 1080 19.32 -4.78 -28.31
N SER A 1081 19.90 -5.10 -29.46
CA SER A 1081 21.35 -5.20 -29.63
C SER A 1081 22.07 -3.91 -29.24
N LYS A 1082 23.35 -4.04 -28.87
CA LYS A 1082 24.23 -2.90 -28.57
C LYS A 1082 24.31 -1.92 -29.74
N ALA A 1083 24.27 -2.41 -30.97
CA ALA A 1083 24.24 -1.57 -32.18
C ALA A 1083 22.97 -0.72 -32.27
N PHE A 1084 21.80 -1.27 -31.89
CA PHE A 1084 20.53 -0.53 -31.83
C PHE A 1084 20.54 0.53 -30.74
N HIS A 1085 21.06 0.19 -29.55
CA HIS A 1085 21.14 1.11 -28.41
C HIS A 1085 22.18 2.23 -28.64
N ASN A 1086 23.35 1.91 -29.23
CA ASN A 1086 24.45 2.87 -29.45
C ASN A 1086 24.08 4.11 -30.28
N VAL A 1087 22.94 4.13 -31.00
CA VAL A 1087 22.47 5.31 -31.75
C VAL A 1087 22.24 6.53 -30.84
N CYS A 1088 21.98 6.33 -29.54
CA CYS A 1088 21.84 7.41 -28.57
C CYS A 1088 23.17 8.07 -28.16
N HIS A 1089 24.31 7.38 -28.34
CA HIS A 1089 25.58 7.80 -27.75
C HIS A 1089 26.03 9.14 -28.33
N LYS A 1090 26.21 10.14 -27.46
CA LYS A 1090 26.53 11.53 -27.83
C LYS A 1090 25.55 12.17 -28.83
N ASN A 1091 24.31 11.67 -28.86
CA ASN A 1091 23.35 11.96 -29.92
C ASN A 1091 21.87 11.88 -29.46
N LEU A 1092 21.58 12.28 -28.21
CA LEU A 1092 20.21 12.24 -27.65
C LEU A 1092 19.16 12.99 -28.47
N LYS A 1093 19.56 13.97 -29.29
CA LYS A 1093 18.69 14.67 -30.26
C LYS A 1093 18.08 13.78 -31.34
N ASP A 1094 18.72 12.66 -31.65
CA ASP A 1094 18.25 11.74 -32.69
C ASP A 1094 16.96 11.06 -32.26
N ALA A 1095 16.88 10.58 -31.01
CA ALA A 1095 15.68 10.01 -30.38
C ALA A 1095 14.96 8.91 -31.19
N GLY A 1096 15.59 8.32 -32.20
CA GLY A 1096 14.93 7.43 -33.16
C GLY A 1096 14.09 8.13 -34.23
N PHE A 1097 14.12 9.47 -34.37
CA PHE A 1097 13.28 10.23 -35.30
C PHE A 1097 13.35 9.75 -36.76
N PRO A 1098 14.53 9.49 -37.35
CA PRO A 1098 14.60 8.91 -38.70
C PRO A 1098 13.82 7.58 -38.84
N ASP A 1099 13.80 6.77 -37.78
CA ASP A 1099 13.04 5.50 -37.72
C ASP A 1099 11.54 5.75 -37.56
N ARG A 1100 11.15 6.63 -36.62
CA ARG A 1100 9.77 7.03 -36.33
C ARG A 1100 9.09 7.61 -37.58
N ILE A 1101 9.80 8.47 -38.30
CA ILE A 1101 9.35 9.08 -39.56
C ILE A 1101 9.21 8.01 -40.66
N ALA A 1102 10.17 7.08 -40.79
CA ALA A 1102 10.07 5.98 -41.76
C ALA A 1102 8.89 5.05 -41.45
N TRP A 1103 8.73 4.65 -40.18
CA TRP A 1103 7.64 3.82 -39.68
C TRP A 1103 6.28 4.47 -39.92
N MET A 1104 6.11 5.76 -39.62
CA MET A 1104 4.86 6.48 -39.86
C MET A 1104 4.54 6.64 -41.35
N LYS A 1105 5.54 6.87 -42.21
CA LYS A 1105 5.36 6.88 -43.67
C LYS A 1105 4.96 5.50 -44.21
N ALA A 1106 5.56 4.44 -43.69
CA ALA A 1106 5.16 3.06 -44.01
C ALA A 1106 3.72 2.77 -43.53
N ALA A 1107 3.36 3.19 -42.31
CA ALA A 1107 2.02 3.01 -41.75
C ALA A 1107 0.95 3.70 -42.61
N ALA A 1108 1.18 4.96 -43.00
CA ALA A 1108 0.29 5.75 -43.84
C ALA A 1108 0.17 5.23 -45.29
N SER A 1109 1.17 4.49 -45.79
CA SER A 1109 1.14 3.94 -47.16
C SER A 1109 0.01 2.94 -47.40
N THR A 1110 -0.43 2.23 -46.35
CA THR A 1110 -1.58 1.31 -46.39
C THR A 1110 -2.81 1.86 -45.65
N ARG A 1111 -2.67 2.97 -44.93
CA ARG A 1111 -3.71 3.62 -44.11
C ARG A 1111 -3.96 5.04 -44.63
N PRO A 1112 -4.72 5.21 -45.73
CA PRO A 1112 -4.87 6.50 -46.42
C PRO A 1112 -5.55 7.60 -45.57
N TRP A 1113 -6.18 7.21 -44.47
CA TRP A 1113 -6.76 8.06 -43.44
C TRP A 1113 -5.73 8.67 -42.46
N MET A 1114 -4.49 8.18 -42.41
CA MET A 1114 -3.39 8.80 -41.66
C MET A 1114 -2.90 10.03 -42.42
N ASP A 1115 -3.14 11.23 -41.89
CA ASP A 1115 -2.67 12.47 -42.51
C ASP A 1115 -1.24 12.80 -42.13
N ILE A 1116 -0.29 12.17 -42.81
CA ILE A 1116 1.14 12.41 -42.59
C ILE A 1116 1.64 13.80 -43.07
N SER A 1117 0.74 14.67 -43.55
CA SER A 1117 1.04 16.10 -43.75
C SER A 1117 0.75 16.97 -42.53
N ARG A 1118 0.09 16.43 -41.50
CA ARG A 1118 -0.24 17.10 -40.24
C ARG A 1118 0.17 16.23 -39.06
N VAL A 1119 1.46 16.25 -38.75
CA VAL A 1119 2.05 15.51 -37.62
C VAL A 1119 2.37 16.46 -36.48
N GLY A 1120 1.92 16.09 -35.28
CA GLY A 1120 2.36 16.67 -34.01
C GLY A 1120 2.99 15.61 -33.09
N VAL A 1121 3.64 16.06 -32.02
CA VAL A 1121 4.32 15.20 -31.05
C VAL A 1121 4.14 15.73 -29.63
N TYR A 1122 4.11 14.85 -28.63
CA TYR A 1122 4.16 15.27 -27.23
C TYR A 1122 4.82 14.23 -26.33
N GLY A 1123 5.39 14.70 -25.22
CA GLY A 1123 6.05 13.86 -24.22
C GLY A 1123 6.50 14.68 -23.01
N GLY A 1124 6.80 13.99 -21.92
CA GLY A 1124 7.36 14.56 -20.69
C GLY A 1124 8.78 14.06 -20.41
N SER A 1125 9.55 14.76 -19.58
CA SER A 1125 10.92 14.38 -19.20
C SER A 1125 11.85 14.28 -20.42
N ALA A 1126 12.59 13.18 -20.60
CA ALA A 1126 13.30 12.89 -21.85
C ALA A 1126 12.38 13.01 -23.09
N GLY A 1127 11.13 12.55 -23.00
CA GLY A 1127 10.10 12.74 -24.04
C GLY A 1127 9.77 14.20 -24.32
N GLY A 1128 9.87 15.10 -23.34
CA GLY A 1128 9.69 16.54 -23.51
C GLY A 1128 10.88 17.19 -24.25
N GLN A 1129 12.10 16.79 -23.91
CA GLN A 1129 13.30 17.13 -24.69
C GLN A 1129 13.14 16.67 -26.15
N ASN A 1130 12.69 15.43 -26.37
CA ASN A 1130 12.47 14.86 -27.71
C ASN A 1130 11.35 15.61 -28.47
N ALA A 1131 10.21 15.89 -27.84
CA ALA A 1131 9.08 16.57 -28.46
C ALA A 1131 9.47 17.95 -29.02
N MET A 1132 10.22 18.75 -28.25
CA MET A 1132 10.78 20.00 -28.78
C MET A 1132 11.89 19.75 -29.83
N SER A 1133 12.75 18.74 -29.64
CA SER A 1133 13.80 18.37 -30.61
C SER A 1133 13.22 18.10 -32.01
N ALA A 1134 12.02 17.52 -32.10
CA ALA A 1134 11.30 17.32 -33.36
C ALA A 1134 11.13 18.63 -34.15
N LEU A 1135 10.79 19.74 -33.48
CA LEU A 1135 10.62 21.05 -34.12
C LEU A 1135 11.95 21.79 -34.38
N LEU A 1136 13.06 21.33 -33.82
CA LEU A 1136 14.40 21.87 -34.08
C LEU A 1136 15.11 21.16 -35.23
N PHE A 1137 15.01 19.83 -35.28
CA PHE A 1137 15.81 18.98 -36.17
C PHE A 1137 14.98 18.25 -37.24
N HIS A 1138 13.66 18.13 -37.07
CA HIS A 1138 12.74 17.40 -37.97
C HIS A 1138 11.48 18.22 -38.33
N ASN A 1139 11.62 19.56 -38.39
CA ASN A 1139 10.53 20.50 -38.71
C ASN A 1139 10.11 20.54 -40.19
N ASP A 1140 10.66 19.66 -41.02
CA ASP A 1140 10.12 19.31 -42.33
C ASP A 1140 8.99 18.26 -42.25
N PHE A 1141 8.83 17.61 -41.09
CA PHE A 1141 7.82 16.57 -40.84
C PHE A 1141 6.90 16.90 -39.66
N TYR A 1142 7.45 17.29 -38.51
CA TYR A 1142 6.66 17.68 -37.33
C TYR A 1142 6.33 19.18 -37.38
N SER A 1143 5.09 19.53 -37.06
CA SER A 1143 4.56 20.90 -37.18
C SER A 1143 4.07 21.48 -35.84
N VAL A 1144 3.84 20.64 -34.84
CA VAL A 1144 3.33 20.99 -33.51
C VAL A 1144 4.02 20.12 -32.46
N ALA A 1145 4.44 20.71 -31.34
CA ALA A 1145 4.95 19.95 -30.21
C ALA A 1145 4.42 20.50 -28.87
N ALA A 1146 4.12 19.59 -27.94
CA ALA A 1146 3.91 19.91 -26.54
C ALA A 1146 4.98 19.16 -25.70
N ALA A 1147 5.87 19.91 -25.08
CA ALA A 1147 7.01 19.40 -24.32
C ALA A 1147 6.84 19.73 -22.84
N ASP A 1148 6.79 18.70 -22.00
CA ASP A 1148 6.66 18.82 -20.55
C ASP A 1148 7.99 18.47 -19.86
N CYS A 1149 8.36 19.23 -18.82
CA CYS A 1149 9.53 19.05 -17.95
C CYS A 1149 10.81 18.53 -18.65
N GLY A 1150 11.14 19.12 -19.81
CA GLY A 1150 12.20 18.60 -20.68
C GLY A 1150 13.62 18.90 -20.21
N CYS A 1151 14.53 17.93 -20.36
CA CYS A 1151 15.98 18.11 -20.24
C CYS A 1151 16.51 18.92 -21.45
N HIS A 1152 16.12 20.18 -21.57
CA HIS A 1152 16.37 21.03 -22.74
C HIS A 1152 17.84 21.41 -22.92
N ASP A 1153 18.65 21.35 -21.87
CA ASP A 1153 20.10 21.23 -21.99
C ASP A 1153 20.60 20.11 -21.06
N ASN A 1154 21.23 19.08 -21.63
CA ASN A 1154 21.73 17.93 -20.88
C ASN A 1154 22.75 18.30 -19.79
N ARG A 1155 23.37 19.49 -19.87
CA ARG A 1155 24.29 20.02 -18.85
C ARG A 1155 23.57 20.55 -17.59
N MET A 1156 22.24 20.69 -17.64
CA MET A 1156 21.41 21.20 -16.54
C MET A 1156 20.71 20.10 -15.74
N ASP A 1157 20.72 18.86 -16.23
CA ASP A 1157 20.03 17.70 -15.66
C ASP A 1157 21.01 16.78 -14.89
N LYS A 1158 20.49 15.80 -14.15
CA LYS A 1158 21.23 14.86 -13.29
C LYS A 1158 22.43 14.21 -14.00
N LEU A 1159 23.60 14.24 -13.37
CA LEU A 1159 24.83 13.80 -14.05
C LEU A 1159 24.81 12.35 -14.52
N TRP A 1160 24.23 11.43 -13.74
CA TRP A 1160 24.39 9.99 -13.96
C TRP A 1160 23.78 9.54 -15.28
N TRP A 1161 22.61 10.11 -15.60
CA TRP A 1161 21.88 9.80 -16.82
C TRP A 1161 22.54 10.45 -18.04
N ASN A 1162 22.96 11.70 -17.90
CA ASN A 1162 23.55 12.47 -18.99
C ASN A 1162 24.97 12.00 -19.32
N GLU A 1163 25.83 11.76 -18.33
CA GLU A 1163 27.18 11.22 -18.56
C GLU A 1163 27.17 9.76 -19.06
N ALA A 1164 26.11 8.97 -18.79
CA ALA A 1164 25.98 7.61 -19.35
C ALA A 1164 25.80 7.60 -20.87
N TRP A 1165 24.97 8.50 -21.42
CA TRP A 1165 24.65 8.50 -22.85
C TRP A 1165 25.49 9.52 -23.63
N MET A 1166 25.78 10.69 -23.05
CA MET A 1166 26.57 11.77 -23.67
C MET A 1166 28.05 11.75 -23.26
N GLY A 1167 28.46 10.89 -22.32
CA GLY A 1167 29.85 10.70 -21.92
C GLY A 1167 30.42 11.81 -21.02
N TYR A 1168 31.66 11.61 -20.58
CA TYR A 1168 32.47 12.53 -19.79
C TYR A 1168 33.90 12.59 -20.36
N PRO A 1169 34.60 13.75 -20.36
CA PRO A 1169 34.10 15.08 -19.97
C PRO A 1169 33.04 15.62 -20.95
N VAL A 1170 32.30 16.64 -20.49
CA VAL A 1170 31.34 17.38 -21.33
C VAL A 1170 32.04 17.94 -22.56
N ASP A 1171 31.51 17.66 -23.74
CA ASP A 1171 32.04 18.10 -25.03
C ASP A 1171 30.95 18.69 -25.95
N GLN A 1172 31.33 18.98 -27.20
CA GLN A 1172 30.45 19.60 -28.19
C GLN A 1172 29.12 18.86 -28.39
N SER A 1173 29.06 17.54 -28.17
CA SER A 1173 27.85 16.72 -28.36
C SER A 1173 26.67 17.16 -27.49
N TYR A 1174 26.95 17.68 -26.28
CA TYR A 1174 25.95 18.24 -25.38
C TYR A 1174 25.25 19.45 -25.99
N GLU A 1175 26.02 20.39 -26.53
CA GLU A 1175 25.49 21.58 -27.21
C GLU A 1175 24.79 21.23 -28.53
N ASP A 1176 25.38 20.28 -29.25
CA ASP A 1176 24.84 19.74 -30.48
C ASP A 1176 23.45 19.13 -30.30
N SER A 1177 23.14 18.66 -29.08
CA SER A 1177 21.87 18.06 -28.65
C SER A 1177 21.02 18.95 -27.72
N SER A 1178 21.48 20.16 -27.42
CA SER A 1178 20.78 21.10 -26.55
C SER A 1178 19.70 21.87 -27.30
N ASN A 1179 18.47 21.82 -26.81
CA ASN A 1179 17.36 22.62 -27.31
C ASN A 1179 17.58 24.11 -27.04
N VAL A 1180 18.29 24.46 -25.97
CA VAL A 1180 18.68 25.85 -25.64
C VAL A 1180 19.61 26.40 -26.72
N VAL A 1181 20.72 25.71 -27.02
CA VAL A 1181 21.69 26.13 -28.05
C VAL A 1181 21.04 26.17 -29.44
N ASN A 1182 20.13 25.24 -29.71
CA ASN A 1182 19.50 25.10 -31.02
C ASN A 1182 18.17 25.88 -31.18
N ALA A 1183 17.73 26.65 -30.18
CA ALA A 1183 16.42 27.32 -30.14
C ALA A 1183 16.08 28.13 -31.41
N GLY A 1184 17.07 28.81 -32.01
CA GLY A 1184 16.90 29.56 -33.26
C GLY A 1184 16.45 28.72 -34.47
N LYS A 1185 16.60 27.39 -34.43
CA LYS A 1185 16.14 26.46 -35.47
C LYS A 1185 14.63 26.19 -35.41
N LEU A 1186 13.93 26.58 -34.34
CA LEU A 1186 12.51 26.29 -34.14
C LEU A 1186 11.66 26.76 -35.34
N LYS A 1187 10.81 25.84 -35.83
CA LYS A 1187 9.65 26.11 -36.69
C LYS A 1187 8.49 25.22 -36.25
N GLY A 1188 7.26 25.65 -36.52
CA GLY A 1188 6.05 24.99 -36.01
C GLY A 1188 5.51 25.70 -34.76
N SER A 1189 4.56 25.08 -34.08
CA SER A 1189 3.99 25.59 -32.83
C SER A 1189 4.47 24.77 -31.63
N LEU A 1190 5.11 25.43 -30.66
CA LEU A 1190 5.61 24.81 -29.43
C LEU A 1190 4.77 25.24 -28.21
N LEU A 1191 4.40 24.27 -27.37
CA LEU A 1191 3.98 24.47 -25.98
C LEU A 1191 5.07 23.89 -25.06
N LEU A 1192 5.48 24.68 -24.09
CA LEU A 1192 6.33 24.25 -22.97
C LEU A 1192 5.50 24.18 -21.69
N THR A 1193 5.64 23.10 -20.94
CA THR A 1193 5.03 22.92 -19.61
C THR A 1193 6.11 22.53 -18.60
N VAL A 1194 6.05 23.04 -17.37
CA VAL A 1194 7.00 22.69 -16.30
C VAL A 1194 6.39 22.89 -14.91
N GLY A 1195 6.77 22.04 -13.96
CA GLY A 1195 6.48 22.22 -12.54
C GLY A 1195 7.44 23.22 -11.90
N GLU A 1196 6.97 24.02 -10.96
CA GLU A 1196 7.81 24.98 -10.24
C GLU A 1196 8.83 24.33 -9.29
N LEU A 1197 8.55 23.10 -8.82
CA LEU A 1197 9.32 22.34 -7.83
C LEU A 1197 9.79 20.98 -8.40
N ASP A 1198 10.30 20.99 -9.64
CA ASP A 1198 10.77 19.79 -10.33
C ASP A 1198 12.20 19.40 -9.92
N THR A 1199 12.30 18.71 -8.78
CA THR A 1199 13.58 18.22 -8.24
C THR A 1199 14.25 17.12 -9.09
N ASN A 1200 13.60 16.59 -10.14
CA ASN A 1200 14.18 15.59 -11.04
C ASN A 1200 14.83 16.22 -12.28
N VAL A 1201 14.19 17.24 -12.87
CA VAL A 1201 14.72 18.03 -13.99
C VAL A 1201 14.57 19.50 -13.64
N ASP A 1202 15.66 20.09 -13.13
CA ASP A 1202 15.77 21.49 -12.70
C ASP A 1202 14.92 22.43 -13.58
N PRO A 1203 13.90 23.13 -13.03
CA PRO A 1203 13.02 24.03 -13.80
C PRO A 1203 13.76 25.08 -14.61
N ALA A 1204 15.00 25.44 -14.22
CA ALA A 1204 15.88 26.31 -14.99
C ALA A 1204 16.20 25.76 -16.39
N SER A 1205 16.15 24.44 -16.61
CA SER A 1205 16.24 23.81 -17.94
C SER A 1205 15.20 24.39 -18.91
N THR A 1206 13.92 24.43 -18.49
CA THR A 1206 12.83 25.02 -19.26
C THR A 1206 12.97 26.54 -19.37
N MET A 1207 13.32 27.22 -18.28
CA MET A 1207 13.46 28.68 -18.31
C MET A 1207 14.64 29.17 -19.17
N GLN A 1208 15.72 28.37 -19.30
CA GLN A 1208 16.81 28.65 -20.22
C GLN A 1208 16.38 28.57 -21.68
N VAL A 1209 15.56 27.57 -22.06
CA VAL A 1209 15.08 27.47 -23.44
C VAL A 1209 14.06 28.57 -23.77
N VAL A 1210 13.20 28.95 -22.83
CA VAL A 1210 12.30 30.12 -22.91
C VAL A 1210 13.09 31.41 -23.21
N ASN A 1211 14.18 31.64 -22.49
CA ASN A 1211 15.08 32.78 -22.72
C ASN A 1211 15.74 32.72 -24.11
N ALA A 1212 16.27 31.56 -24.52
CA ALA A 1212 16.90 31.39 -25.83
C ALA A 1212 15.92 31.57 -27.00
N LEU A 1213 14.68 31.08 -26.87
CA LEU A 1213 13.61 31.30 -27.85
C LEU A 1213 13.24 32.78 -27.97
N THR A 1214 13.14 33.48 -26.83
CA THR A 1214 12.86 34.93 -26.79
C THR A 1214 13.96 35.73 -27.49
N GLN A 1215 15.24 35.40 -27.24
CA GLN A 1215 16.38 36.05 -27.92
C GLN A 1215 16.44 35.75 -29.42
N ALA A 1216 15.88 34.62 -29.86
CA ALA A 1216 15.83 34.19 -31.25
C ALA A 1216 14.56 34.62 -32.01
N ASP A 1217 13.72 35.49 -31.41
CA ASP A 1217 12.46 36.00 -31.95
C ASP A 1217 11.51 34.86 -32.39
N LYS A 1218 11.22 33.95 -31.45
CA LYS A 1218 10.37 32.76 -31.65
C LYS A 1218 9.10 32.81 -30.81
N ASP A 1219 7.97 32.49 -31.44
CA ASP A 1219 6.69 32.27 -30.77
C ASP A 1219 6.64 30.89 -30.08
N PHE A 1220 6.16 30.85 -28.84
CA PHE A 1220 5.85 29.64 -28.06
C PHE A 1220 4.77 29.94 -27.01
N ASP A 1221 4.03 28.90 -26.60
CA ASP A 1221 3.18 28.92 -25.41
C ASP A 1221 4.00 28.39 -24.21
N LEU A 1222 3.85 28.97 -23.01
CA LEU A 1222 4.45 28.47 -21.76
C LEU A 1222 3.38 28.31 -20.68
N VAL A 1223 3.40 27.20 -19.95
CA VAL A 1223 2.58 26.93 -18.77
C VAL A 1223 3.49 26.46 -17.63
N VAL A 1224 3.71 27.33 -16.63
CA VAL A 1224 4.34 26.94 -15.36
C VAL A 1224 3.24 26.59 -14.38
N ILE A 1225 3.40 25.50 -13.63
CA ILE A 1225 2.46 25.05 -12.59
C ILE A 1225 3.06 25.32 -11.21
N PRO A 1226 2.55 26.34 -10.47
CA PRO A 1226 2.98 26.63 -9.09
C PRO A 1226 2.81 25.41 -8.18
N GLY A 1227 3.83 25.12 -7.36
CA GLY A 1227 3.86 23.94 -6.49
C GLY A 1227 3.84 22.57 -7.21
N GLY A 1228 3.86 22.53 -8.55
CA GLY A 1228 3.90 21.30 -9.33
C GLY A 1228 5.31 20.71 -9.43
N GLU A 1229 5.41 19.38 -9.43
CA GLU A 1229 6.68 18.64 -9.44
C GLU A 1229 7.01 18.08 -10.85
N HIS A 1230 7.75 16.98 -10.95
CA HIS A 1230 8.10 16.37 -12.24
C HIS A 1230 6.87 15.80 -12.97
N GLY A 1231 6.75 16.08 -14.26
CA GLY A 1231 5.71 15.48 -15.12
C GLY A 1231 4.32 16.11 -14.97
N VAL A 1232 4.21 17.39 -14.63
CA VAL A 1232 2.92 18.08 -14.44
C VAL A 1232 1.93 17.96 -15.60
N ALA A 1233 2.36 17.75 -16.86
CA ALA A 1233 1.40 17.50 -17.94
C ALA A 1233 0.68 16.15 -17.84
N THR A 1234 1.07 15.27 -16.90
CA THR A 1234 0.34 14.04 -16.53
C THR A 1234 -0.30 14.10 -15.14
N THR A 1235 0.31 14.78 -14.15
CA THR A 1235 -0.20 14.95 -12.76
C THR A 1235 -0.94 16.24 -12.48
N ASN A 1236 -1.23 17.05 -13.50
CA ASN A 1236 -2.04 18.24 -13.33
C ASN A 1236 -3.10 18.33 -14.42
N SER A 1237 -4.37 18.23 -14.02
CA SER A 1237 -5.52 18.23 -14.94
C SER A 1237 -5.61 19.49 -15.80
N TYR A 1238 -5.15 20.65 -15.31
CA TYR A 1238 -5.05 21.88 -16.09
C TYR A 1238 -3.97 21.75 -17.17
N ALA A 1239 -2.76 21.31 -16.80
CA ALA A 1239 -1.63 21.13 -17.72
C ALA A 1239 -1.94 20.07 -18.80
N LEU A 1240 -2.47 18.91 -18.41
CA LEU A 1240 -2.92 17.84 -19.32
C LEU A 1240 -3.98 18.35 -20.31
N ARG A 1241 -4.95 19.14 -19.82
CA ARG A 1241 -5.94 19.80 -20.69
C ARG A 1241 -5.26 20.76 -21.65
N ARG A 1242 -4.37 21.65 -21.18
CA ARG A 1242 -3.63 22.62 -22.02
C ARG A 1242 -2.84 21.94 -23.14
N THR A 1243 -2.16 20.83 -22.86
CA THR A 1243 -1.46 20.01 -23.86
C THR A 1243 -2.39 19.52 -24.96
N LYS A 1244 -3.51 18.89 -24.59
CA LYS A 1244 -4.46 18.34 -25.56
C LYS A 1244 -5.19 19.44 -26.35
N ASP A 1245 -5.59 20.51 -25.68
CA ASP A 1245 -6.15 21.74 -26.24
C ASP A 1245 -5.23 22.35 -27.33
N PHE A 1246 -3.94 22.44 -27.03
CA PHE A 1246 -2.93 23.02 -27.91
C PHE A 1246 -2.74 22.16 -29.16
N LEU A 1247 -2.53 20.85 -28.99
CA LEU A 1247 -2.48 19.89 -30.09
C LEU A 1247 -3.74 19.97 -30.95
N TYR A 1248 -4.93 20.07 -30.33
CA TYR A 1248 -6.20 20.21 -31.03
C TYR A 1248 -6.23 21.45 -31.92
N ARG A 1249 -6.03 22.65 -31.34
CA ARG A 1249 -6.07 23.93 -32.07
C ARG A 1249 -5.08 23.95 -33.22
N LYS A 1250 -3.83 23.53 -32.98
CA LYS A 1250 -2.73 23.68 -33.95
C LYS A 1250 -2.79 22.66 -35.09
N LEU A 1251 -3.30 21.43 -34.86
CA LEU A 1251 -3.42 20.41 -35.91
C LEU A 1251 -4.76 20.44 -36.67
N LYS A 1252 -5.83 21.00 -36.07
CA LYS A 1252 -7.17 21.08 -36.70
C LYS A 1252 -7.58 22.48 -37.15
N GLY A 1253 -6.97 23.54 -36.61
CA GLY A 1253 -7.30 24.92 -36.95
C GLY A 1253 -8.63 25.41 -36.35
N THR A 1254 -9.19 24.70 -35.37
CA THR A 1254 -10.46 25.04 -34.69
C THR A 1254 -10.32 24.87 -33.19
N GLU A 1255 -11.14 25.56 -32.41
CA GLU A 1255 -11.22 25.31 -30.96
C GLU A 1255 -11.71 23.87 -30.67
N PRO A 1256 -11.22 23.25 -29.59
CA PRO A 1256 -11.79 22.01 -29.09
C PRO A 1256 -13.25 22.20 -28.64
N PRO A 1257 -14.09 21.15 -28.64
CA PRO A 1257 -15.40 21.18 -27.99
C PRO A 1257 -15.30 21.62 -26.52
N LYS A 1258 -16.36 22.15 -25.90
CA LYS A 1258 -16.29 22.61 -24.50
C LYS A 1258 -16.47 21.51 -23.44
N SER A 1259 -16.91 20.31 -23.83
CA SER A 1259 -17.29 19.21 -22.93
C SER A 1259 -16.14 18.21 -22.73
N TRP A 1260 -15.09 18.62 -22.02
CA TRP A 1260 -13.82 17.85 -21.95
C TRP A 1260 -13.63 16.99 -20.69
N PHE A 1261 -14.70 16.77 -19.94
CA PHE A 1261 -14.74 15.88 -18.78
C PHE A 1261 -16.00 15.02 -18.87
#